data_AF-A0A1Q3LZQ9-F1
#
_entry.id   AF-A0A1Q3LZQ9-F1
#
_cell.length_a   1.000
_cell.length_b   1.000
_cell.length_c   1.000
_cell.angle_alpha   90.00
_cell.angle_beta   90.00
_cell.angle_gamma   90.00
#
_symmetry.space_group_name_H-M   'P 1'
#
loop_
_entity.id
_entity.type
_entity.pdbx_description
1 polymer ?
#
loop_
_entity_poly.entity_id
_entity_poly.type
_entity_poly.pdbx_seq_one_letter_code
_entity_poly.pdbx_strand_id
1 'polypeptide(L)'
;MSYTPTGYAPYDFANRRHIGPSPREMAEMLETVGAESLDAFIDAIVPADIRQTRPLAWGKALSERGVLERLRSVAMKNTANASFIGQGYHGTFTPPAIQRNIFENPAWYTAYTPYQPEISQGRLEALLNYQTMMTDLTGLDIANASLLDEGTAAAEAMALCERASRTKSHAFFVDHHCHPQTIAVVATRAEPLGWEVIVGDPFTDLDPSRVFGALFQYPGTYGHVHDFTRPIAALKDAGALAVVAADPLALTLLKPPGEMGADIAIGSCQRFGVPLGYGGPHAAYMAVRTNLARSMPGRIVGVSIDARGNRAYRLSLQTREQHIRREKATSNVCTAQALLAVMASMYGVFHGPDGLRAIAERIHRKMVRLVKGLETLGFCIEPATFFDTVTVECGPRRAAILASALREGINLRPVGETRIGITFDETVRRSHTEAIWRAFGGGMLDDDLTPEYRLPETLLRTSSFMTHPVFHMNRAEAEMTRYMRRLADRDLALDRAMIPLGSCTMKLNATAEMMALSWPEFANLHPYAPADQAQGYAEMLSDLEAKLCQITGYDAFSMQPNSGAQGEYAGLLTIRRYHEARGDGHRNICLIPTSAHGTNPASAQMAGMKVVVVGVAADGNIDVADFRAKAEAHAENLAACMITYPSTHGVFETTVRAICDITHANGGQVYIDGANMNAMVGLARPGDVGGDVSHLNLHKTFAIPHGGGGPGMGPIGVKAHLVPHLPGNPAAGEFAISAAPFGSASILLISWSYCLLMGGEGLTQATKTAILSANYIARKLASAYPILYSSAAGHVAHECILDTRVLKERAGVTVDDIAKRLVDCGFHAPTMSWPVAGTLMVEPTESEPKAELDRFIAAMLGIAAEAESIAAGTLDAEDNPLKRAPHTVEDLVGEWDRPYSREAACFPAGSFRADKYWPPVNRIDNVHGDRNLVCTCPPLESYADAAE
;
A
#
# COMPACT_ATOMS: atom_id res chain seq x y z
N MET A 1 43.35 -22.42 -30.49
CA MET A 1 43.37 -22.59 -29.02
C MET A 1 42.78 -23.96 -28.71
N SER A 2 43.35 -24.75 -27.78
CA SER A 2 42.88 -26.11 -27.44
C SER A 2 41.66 -26.17 -26.53
N TYR A 3 41.21 -25.02 -26.01
CA TYR A 3 40.07 -24.86 -25.14
C TYR A 3 39.44 -23.48 -25.40
N THR A 4 38.11 -23.45 -25.54
CA THR A 4 37.34 -22.20 -25.64
C THR A 4 36.54 -22.06 -24.35
N PRO A 5 36.92 -21.13 -23.44
CA PRO A 5 36.17 -20.90 -22.22
C PRO A 5 34.71 -20.54 -22.50
N THR A 6 33.79 -20.95 -21.63
CA THR A 6 32.41 -20.48 -21.70
C THR A 6 32.33 -19.00 -21.31
N GLY A 7 31.57 -18.21 -22.06
CA GLY A 7 31.21 -16.84 -21.70
C GLY A 7 30.01 -16.76 -20.74
N TYR A 8 29.49 -17.89 -20.27
CA TYR A 8 28.32 -17.94 -19.39
C TYR A 8 28.68 -17.44 -17.98
N ALA A 9 28.05 -16.33 -17.56
CA ALA A 9 28.16 -15.78 -16.22
C ALA A 9 26.97 -16.27 -15.35
N PRO A 10 27.14 -17.31 -14.52
CA PRO A 10 26.03 -17.90 -13.76
C PRO A 10 25.45 -16.99 -12.67
N TYR A 11 26.19 -15.95 -12.29
CA TYR A 11 25.84 -15.02 -11.22
C TYR A 11 25.51 -13.60 -11.74
N ASP A 12 25.33 -13.45 -13.05
CA ASP A 12 24.76 -12.23 -13.63
C ASP A 12 23.26 -12.20 -13.33
N PHE A 13 22.90 -11.55 -12.22
CA PHE A 13 21.51 -11.50 -11.78
C PHE A 13 20.60 -10.83 -12.80
N ALA A 14 21.01 -9.70 -13.38
CA ALA A 14 20.20 -8.93 -14.31
C ALA A 14 19.77 -9.77 -15.51
N ASN A 15 20.73 -10.38 -16.24
CA ASN A 15 20.43 -11.07 -17.50
C ASN A 15 20.07 -12.56 -17.35
N ARG A 16 20.14 -13.13 -16.13
CA ARG A 16 19.89 -14.57 -15.89
C ARG A 16 18.77 -14.86 -14.89
N ARG A 17 18.30 -13.85 -14.16
CA ARG A 17 17.31 -13.98 -13.10
C ARG A 17 16.20 -12.93 -13.22
N HIS A 18 16.56 -11.65 -13.31
CA HIS A 18 15.58 -10.56 -13.28
C HIS A 18 14.91 -10.28 -14.63
N ILE A 19 15.70 -10.26 -15.71
CA ILE A 19 15.21 -10.03 -17.07
C ILE A 19 14.83 -11.38 -17.67
N GLY A 20 13.58 -11.49 -18.10
CA GLY A 20 13.00 -12.73 -18.61
C GLY A 20 13.57 -13.15 -19.97
N PRO A 21 13.49 -12.30 -21.02
CA PRO A 21 13.99 -12.64 -22.34
C PRO A 21 15.51 -12.76 -22.34
N SER A 22 16.01 -13.92 -22.75
CA SER A 22 17.45 -14.13 -22.95
C SER A 22 17.99 -13.23 -24.07
N PRO A 23 19.32 -12.99 -24.14
CA PRO A 23 19.91 -12.22 -25.24
C PRO A 23 19.54 -12.70 -26.65
N ARG A 24 19.35 -14.02 -26.82
CA ARG A 24 18.89 -14.58 -28.10
C ARG A 24 17.44 -14.23 -28.38
N GLU A 25 16.56 -14.37 -27.39
CA GLU A 25 15.14 -14.03 -27.54
C GLU A 25 14.95 -12.53 -27.77
N MET A 26 15.76 -11.68 -27.13
CA MET A 26 15.76 -10.23 -27.41
C MET A 26 16.12 -9.92 -28.86
N ALA A 27 17.06 -10.65 -29.48
CA ALA A 27 17.37 -10.48 -30.90
C ALA A 27 16.17 -10.85 -31.80
N GLU A 28 15.47 -11.94 -31.50
CA GLU A 28 14.24 -12.34 -32.22
C GLU A 28 13.10 -11.31 -32.07
N MET A 29 12.98 -10.72 -30.87
CA MET A 29 12.01 -9.65 -30.61
C MET A 29 12.37 -8.37 -31.38
N LEU A 30 13.65 -8.02 -31.45
CA LEU A 30 14.17 -6.88 -32.21
C LEU A 30 13.87 -7.01 -33.72
N GLU A 31 14.03 -8.20 -34.29
CA GLU A 31 13.63 -8.49 -35.68
C GLU A 31 12.14 -8.22 -35.92
N THR A 32 11.28 -8.58 -34.95
CA THR A 32 9.83 -8.37 -35.05
C THR A 32 9.47 -6.88 -35.05
N VAL A 33 10.15 -6.07 -34.23
CA VAL A 33 9.93 -4.62 -34.15
C VAL A 33 10.74 -3.85 -35.21
N GLY A 34 11.56 -4.54 -36.01
CA GLY A 34 12.30 -3.96 -37.13
C GLY A 34 13.53 -3.15 -36.72
N ALA A 35 14.18 -3.48 -35.60
CA ALA A 35 15.35 -2.77 -35.10
C ALA A 35 16.63 -3.63 -35.14
N GLU A 36 17.77 -3.01 -35.45
CA GLU A 36 19.06 -3.70 -35.59
C GLU A 36 19.73 -4.05 -34.25
N SER A 37 19.47 -3.25 -33.22
CA SER A 37 19.99 -3.47 -31.86
C SER A 37 19.09 -2.81 -30.83
N LEU A 38 19.25 -3.20 -29.56
CA LEU A 38 18.50 -2.62 -28.46
C LEU A 38 18.82 -1.13 -28.26
N ASP A 39 20.07 -0.71 -28.47
CA ASP A 39 20.45 0.70 -28.35
C ASP A 39 19.83 1.53 -29.47
N ALA A 40 19.94 1.09 -30.72
CA ALA A 40 19.33 1.77 -31.86
C ALA A 40 17.80 1.86 -31.74
N PHE A 41 17.18 0.79 -31.22
CA PHE A 41 15.74 0.76 -30.94
C PHE A 41 15.35 1.85 -29.93
N ILE A 42 16.11 1.98 -28.85
CA ILE A 42 15.79 2.91 -27.79
C ILE A 42 16.07 4.35 -28.21
N ASP A 43 17.13 4.59 -28.99
CA ASP A 43 17.45 5.93 -29.53
C ASP A 43 16.38 6.43 -30.52
N ALA A 44 15.61 5.52 -31.14
CA ALA A 44 14.46 5.87 -31.97
C ALA A 44 13.19 6.20 -31.15
N ILE A 45 13.14 5.84 -29.86
CA ILE A 45 11.95 5.97 -29.00
C ILE A 45 12.09 7.11 -28.00
N VAL A 46 13.23 7.19 -27.30
CA VAL A 46 13.45 8.16 -26.24
C VAL A 46 13.96 9.47 -26.86
N PRO A 47 13.29 10.61 -26.66
CA PRO A 47 13.72 11.87 -27.24
C PRO A 47 15.17 12.23 -26.88
N ALA A 48 15.95 12.64 -27.88
CA ALA A 48 17.39 12.84 -27.75
C ALA A 48 17.76 13.96 -26.74
N ASP A 49 16.89 14.94 -26.58
CA ASP A 49 17.08 16.10 -25.69
C ASP A 49 16.89 15.78 -24.20
N ILE A 50 16.24 14.65 -23.86
CA ILE A 50 16.10 14.16 -22.48
C ILE A 50 17.00 12.96 -22.18
N ARG A 51 17.69 12.44 -23.20
CA ARG A 51 18.53 11.26 -23.09
C ARG A 51 19.70 11.50 -22.15
N GLN A 52 19.82 10.65 -21.14
CA GLN A 52 20.96 10.65 -20.24
C GLN A 52 22.23 10.22 -20.99
N THR A 53 23.30 11.03 -20.90
CA THR A 53 24.56 10.77 -21.62
C THR A 53 25.58 9.97 -20.81
N ARG A 54 25.43 9.94 -19.48
CA ARG A 54 26.36 9.24 -18.57
C ARG A 54 25.68 8.01 -17.98
N PRO A 55 26.32 6.83 -17.92
CA PRO A 55 25.72 5.66 -17.29
C PRO A 55 25.51 5.87 -15.78
N LEU A 56 24.60 5.08 -15.20
CA LEU A 56 24.48 4.94 -13.75
C LEU A 56 25.72 4.22 -13.21
N ALA A 57 26.35 4.77 -12.18
CA ALA A 57 27.66 4.31 -11.73
C ALA A 57 27.79 4.40 -10.19
N TRP A 58 27.64 3.25 -9.51
CA TRP A 58 27.89 3.08 -8.08
C TRP A 58 28.60 1.74 -7.76
N GLY A 59 29.41 1.27 -8.71
CA GLY A 59 30.16 0.02 -8.60
C GLY A 59 29.50 -1.15 -9.34
N LYS A 60 30.15 -2.31 -9.24
CA LYS A 60 29.73 -3.53 -9.92
C LYS A 60 28.48 -4.12 -9.26
N ALA A 61 27.57 -4.65 -10.08
CA ALA A 61 26.47 -5.48 -9.63
C ALA A 61 26.95 -6.63 -8.72
N LEU A 62 26.21 -6.87 -7.63
CA LEU A 62 26.46 -7.97 -6.72
C LEU A 62 25.72 -9.22 -7.20
N SER A 63 26.27 -10.40 -6.87
CA SER A 63 25.50 -11.65 -6.98
C SER A 63 24.46 -11.74 -5.86
N GLU A 64 23.49 -12.65 -6.00
CA GLU A 64 22.52 -12.96 -4.94
C GLU A 64 23.21 -13.29 -3.60
N ARG A 65 24.31 -14.05 -3.64
CA ARG A 65 25.11 -14.30 -2.45
C ARG A 65 25.75 -13.02 -1.90
N GLY A 66 26.33 -12.20 -2.77
CA GLY A 66 26.99 -10.96 -2.38
C GLY A 66 26.05 -9.95 -1.74
N VAL A 67 24.82 -9.82 -2.25
CA VAL A 67 23.82 -8.93 -1.63
C VAL A 67 23.38 -9.44 -0.26
N LEU A 68 23.22 -10.76 -0.08
CA LEU A 68 22.88 -11.34 1.23
C LEU A 68 24.01 -11.16 2.25
N GLU A 69 25.27 -11.30 1.84
CA GLU A 69 26.44 -11.01 2.68
C GLU A 69 26.48 -9.51 3.05
N ARG A 70 26.19 -8.62 2.10
CA ARG A 70 26.10 -7.17 2.32
C ARG A 70 24.98 -6.82 3.29
N LEU A 71 23.76 -7.33 3.07
CA LEU A 71 22.62 -7.17 3.97
C LEU A 71 22.96 -7.63 5.38
N ARG A 72 23.60 -8.81 5.54
CA ARG A 72 24.01 -9.30 6.87
C ARG A 72 25.01 -8.36 7.54
N SER A 73 26.01 -7.87 6.81
CA SER A 73 26.99 -6.93 7.36
C SER A 73 26.36 -5.62 7.86
N VAL A 74 25.31 -5.15 7.18
CA VAL A 74 24.57 -3.94 7.56
C VAL A 74 23.60 -4.22 8.70
N ALA A 75 22.91 -5.36 8.68
CA ALA A 75 22.03 -5.81 9.76
C ALA A 75 22.75 -5.85 11.11
N MET A 76 24.00 -6.36 11.15
CA MET A 76 24.81 -6.45 12.37
C MET A 76 25.23 -5.10 12.95
N LYS A 77 24.96 -3.98 12.26
CA LYS A 77 25.16 -2.62 12.79
C LYS A 77 23.94 -2.10 13.55
N ASN A 78 22.79 -2.75 13.39
CA ASN A 78 21.63 -2.47 14.23
C ASN A 78 21.77 -3.16 15.58
N THR A 79 21.24 -2.53 16.62
CA THR A 79 21.12 -3.10 17.96
C THR A 79 19.64 -3.23 18.31
N ALA A 80 19.08 -4.43 18.15
CA ALA A 80 17.67 -4.71 18.42
C ALA A 80 17.40 -4.89 19.92
N ASN A 81 17.50 -3.82 20.70
CA ASN A 81 17.16 -3.79 22.11
C ASN A 81 15.67 -4.05 22.35
N ALA A 82 15.32 -4.63 23.50
CA ALA A 82 13.93 -4.75 23.93
C ALA A 82 13.36 -3.34 24.13
N SER A 83 12.31 -3.00 23.37
CA SER A 83 11.80 -1.62 23.32
C SER A 83 10.41 -1.54 23.92
N PHE A 84 10.28 -0.84 25.05
CA PHE A 84 9.03 -0.58 25.77
C PHE A 84 8.62 0.89 25.65
N ILE A 85 8.86 1.47 24.46
CA ILE A 85 8.53 2.86 24.15
C ILE A 85 7.02 3.05 23.95
N GLY A 86 6.35 2.08 23.33
CA GLY A 86 4.92 2.17 22.99
C GLY A 86 4.69 3.15 21.84
N GLN A 87 3.81 4.13 22.04
CA GLN A 87 3.40 5.09 21.01
C GLN A 87 2.85 4.42 19.74
N GLY A 88 2.03 3.38 19.89
CA GLY A 88 1.36 2.70 18.78
C GLY A 88 2.17 1.57 18.12
N TYR A 89 3.39 1.31 18.60
CA TYR A 89 4.25 0.23 18.12
C TYR A 89 4.65 -0.68 19.30
N HIS A 90 4.37 -1.96 19.17
CA HIS A 90 4.52 -2.93 20.26
C HIS A 90 5.20 -4.20 19.76
N GLY A 91 6.11 -4.77 20.56
CA GLY A 91 6.66 -6.09 20.24
C GLY A 91 5.54 -7.14 20.12
N THR A 92 5.61 -7.98 19.09
CA THR A 92 4.66 -9.09 18.89
C THR A 92 5.40 -10.30 18.34
N PHE A 93 4.83 -11.48 18.55
CA PHE A 93 5.28 -12.70 17.87
C PHE A 93 4.48 -12.90 16.59
N THR A 94 5.13 -12.78 15.44
CA THR A 94 4.57 -13.32 14.19
C THR A 94 4.58 -14.85 14.28
N PRO A 95 3.41 -15.53 14.27
CA PRO A 95 3.39 -16.99 14.31
C PRO A 95 4.20 -17.56 13.14
N PRO A 96 5.15 -18.49 13.38
CA PRO A 96 6.03 -19.00 12.31
C PRO A 96 5.27 -19.57 11.11
N ALA A 97 4.09 -20.16 11.34
CA ALA A 97 3.22 -20.64 10.28
C ALA A 97 2.75 -19.51 9.35
N ILE A 98 2.38 -18.34 9.90
CA ILE A 98 1.95 -17.16 9.12
C ILE A 98 3.16 -16.51 8.44
N GLN A 99 4.29 -16.37 9.15
CA GLN A 99 5.51 -15.82 8.58
C GLN A 99 5.93 -16.61 7.32
N ARG A 100 6.04 -17.93 7.44
CA ARG A 100 6.52 -18.78 6.35
C ARG A 100 5.53 -18.89 5.19
N ASN A 101 4.24 -19.04 5.49
CA ASN A 101 3.25 -19.40 4.47
C ASN A 101 2.49 -18.20 3.88
N ILE A 102 2.68 -16.99 4.41
CA ILE A 102 2.12 -15.74 3.87
C ILE A 102 3.23 -14.72 3.61
N PHE A 103 3.92 -14.26 4.66
CA PHE A 103 4.90 -13.17 4.55
C PHE A 103 6.07 -13.52 3.63
N GLU A 104 6.52 -14.79 3.68
CA GLU A 104 7.62 -15.32 2.87
C GLU A 104 7.13 -16.14 1.67
N ASN A 105 5.85 -16.05 1.29
CA ASN A 105 5.25 -16.86 0.23
C ASN A 105 4.81 -16.00 -0.99
N PRO A 106 5.44 -16.17 -2.18
CA PRO A 106 5.12 -15.37 -3.36
C PRO A 106 3.69 -15.49 -3.84
N ALA A 107 3.00 -16.60 -3.57
CA ALA A 107 1.59 -16.76 -3.90
C ALA A 107 0.68 -15.74 -3.18
N TRP A 108 1.15 -15.15 -2.07
CA TRP A 108 0.42 -14.13 -1.33
C TRP A 108 0.89 -12.70 -1.61
N TYR A 109 2.20 -12.49 -1.83
CA TYR A 109 2.74 -11.15 -1.95
C TYR A 109 2.88 -10.63 -3.39
N THR A 110 2.84 -11.49 -4.42
CA THR A 110 3.14 -11.03 -5.80
C THR A 110 1.92 -10.53 -6.57
N ALA A 111 0.70 -10.97 -6.25
CA ALA A 111 -0.51 -10.41 -6.85
C ALA A 111 -0.73 -8.96 -6.41
N TYR A 112 -1.57 -8.21 -7.13
CA TYR A 112 -1.95 -6.86 -6.75
C TYR A 112 -3.43 -6.77 -6.34
N THR A 113 -3.96 -5.54 -6.28
CA THR A 113 -5.34 -5.23 -5.95
C THR A 113 -6.30 -6.20 -6.66
N PRO A 114 -7.31 -6.78 -5.97
CA PRO A 114 -8.21 -7.78 -6.54
C PRO A 114 -9.24 -7.17 -7.50
N TYR A 115 -8.77 -6.55 -8.60
CA TYR A 115 -9.58 -5.99 -9.67
C TYR A 115 -10.34 -7.06 -10.46
N GLN A 116 -9.77 -8.27 -10.56
CA GLN A 116 -10.39 -9.46 -11.14
C GLN A 116 -10.83 -10.40 -10.00
N PRO A 117 -12.03 -10.21 -9.43
CA PRO A 117 -12.42 -10.90 -8.21
C PRO A 117 -12.54 -12.42 -8.38
N GLU A 118 -12.87 -12.91 -9.58
CA GLU A 118 -13.02 -14.33 -9.88
C GLU A 118 -11.72 -15.13 -9.72
N ILE A 119 -10.56 -14.47 -9.76
CA ILE A 119 -9.23 -15.05 -9.56
C ILE A 119 -8.52 -14.47 -8.32
N SER A 120 -9.32 -13.97 -7.38
CA SER A 120 -8.84 -13.27 -6.18
C SER A 120 -9.65 -13.59 -4.91
N GLN A 121 -10.43 -14.67 -4.94
CA GLN A 121 -11.35 -15.01 -3.84
C GLN A 121 -10.62 -15.32 -2.54
N GLY A 122 -9.38 -15.82 -2.59
CA GLY A 122 -8.55 -16.12 -1.44
C GLY A 122 -8.23 -14.88 -0.61
N ARG A 123 -7.56 -13.89 -1.20
CA ARG A 123 -7.25 -12.64 -0.51
C ARG A 123 -8.48 -11.80 -0.19
N LEU A 124 -9.53 -11.85 -1.02
CA LEU A 124 -10.80 -11.19 -0.70
C LEU A 124 -11.44 -11.81 0.56
N GLU A 125 -11.43 -13.14 0.72
CA GLU A 125 -11.91 -13.79 1.95
C GLU A 125 -11.06 -13.39 3.16
N ALA A 126 -9.73 -13.38 3.04
CA ALA A 126 -8.85 -12.95 4.13
C ALA A 126 -9.05 -11.48 4.54
N LEU A 127 -9.28 -10.58 3.58
CA LEU A 127 -9.63 -9.19 3.84
C LEU A 127 -11.04 -9.03 4.44
N LEU A 128 -11.99 -9.91 4.09
CA LEU A 128 -13.30 -9.95 4.75
C LEU A 128 -13.19 -10.45 6.20
N ASN A 129 -12.30 -11.41 6.48
CA ASN A 129 -11.96 -11.82 7.85
C ASN A 129 -11.39 -10.64 8.64
N TYR A 130 -10.47 -9.86 8.03
CA TYR A 130 -9.92 -8.64 8.62
C TYR A 130 -11.03 -7.65 8.99
N GLN A 131 -11.92 -7.33 8.05
CA GLN A 131 -13.04 -6.42 8.28
C GLN A 131 -13.96 -6.90 9.41
N THR A 132 -14.30 -8.19 9.40
CA THR A 132 -15.16 -8.80 10.42
C THR A 132 -14.53 -8.74 11.80
N MET A 133 -13.24 -9.08 11.91
CA MET A 133 -12.48 -8.97 13.14
C MET A 133 -12.51 -7.54 13.68
N MET A 134 -12.32 -6.54 12.81
CA MET A 134 -12.31 -5.14 13.24
C MET A 134 -13.69 -4.59 13.59
N THR A 135 -14.74 -4.96 12.86
CA THR A 135 -16.14 -4.68 13.22
C THR A 135 -16.44 -5.22 14.63
N ASP A 136 -16.15 -6.50 14.89
CA ASP A 136 -16.43 -7.14 16.18
C ASP A 136 -15.61 -6.55 17.33
N LEU A 137 -14.31 -6.29 17.12
CA LEU A 137 -13.45 -5.72 18.16
C LEU A 137 -13.87 -4.29 18.52
N THR A 138 -14.25 -3.48 17.52
CA THR A 138 -14.62 -2.07 17.73
C THR A 138 -16.08 -1.85 18.10
N GLY A 139 -16.97 -2.82 17.86
CA GLY A 139 -18.41 -2.69 18.05
C GLY A 139 -19.08 -1.72 17.05
N LEU A 140 -18.45 -1.49 15.90
CA LEU A 140 -18.97 -0.68 14.79
C LEU A 140 -19.42 -1.58 13.63
N ASP A 141 -20.06 -1.01 12.63
CA ASP A 141 -20.88 -1.79 11.70
C ASP A 141 -20.10 -2.23 10.44
N ILE A 142 -19.17 -1.41 9.94
CA ILE A 142 -18.41 -1.67 8.70
C ILE A 142 -16.96 -1.23 8.88
N ALA A 143 -16.01 -2.07 8.46
CA ALA A 143 -14.59 -1.74 8.37
C ALA A 143 -14.07 -1.78 6.93
N ASN A 144 -13.00 -1.04 6.63
CA ASN A 144 -12.32 -1.08 5.34
C ASN A 144 -11.23 -2.17 5.26
N ALA A 145 -10.70 -2.39 4.04
CA ALA A 145 -9.62 -3.31 3.73
C ALA A 145 -8.25 -2.63 3.82
N SER A 146 -8.06 -1.95 4.96
CA SER A 146 -6.89 -1.20 5.45
C SER A 146 -6.64 0.22 4.93
N LEU A 147 -5.91 0.98 5.75
CA LEU A 147 -5.22 2.24 5.48
C LEU A 147 -3.72 2.10 5.75
N LEU A 148 -2.98 3.19 5.59
CA LEU A 148 -1.51 3.19 5.51
C LEU A 148 -0.81 3.08 6.86
N ASP A 149 -1.25 3.85 7.85
CA ASP A 149 -0.80 3.83 9.26
C ASP A 149 -1.83 4.55 10.16
N GLU A 150 -1.61 4.56 11.48
CA GLU A 150 -2.57 5.16 12.44
C GLU A 150 -2.73 6.68 12.28
N GLY A 151 -1.64 7.40 12.01
CA GLY A 151 -1.67 8.85 11.83
C GLY A 151 -2.47 9.26 10.60
N THR A 152 -2.25 8.57 9.47
CA THR A 152 -3.02 8.78 8.25
C THR A 152 -4.48 8.34 8.41
N ALA A 153 -4.76 7.26 9.15
CA ALA A 153 -6.15 6.89 9.47
C ALA A 153 -6.87 7.95 10.30
N ALA A 154 -6.17 8.64 11.21
CA ALA A 154 -6.71 9.76 11.99
C ALA A 154 -7.00 10.98 11.11
N ALA A 155 -6.07 11.32 10.21
CA ALA A 155 -6.27 12.38 9.24
C ALA A 155 -7.46 12.10 8.28
N GLU A 156 -7.63 10.85 7.85
CA GLU A 156 -8.77 10.43 7.06
C GLU A 156 -10.09 10.44 7.85
N ALA A 157 -10.06 10.09 9.14
CA ALA A 157 -11.23 10.16 10.01
C ALA A 157 -11.69 11.61 10.19
N MET A 158 -10.75 12.55 10.39
CA MET A 158 -11.05 13.99 10.42
C MET A 158 -11.71 14.44 9.11
N ALA A 159 -11.15 14.07 7.95
CA ALA A 159 -11.74 14.43 6.66
C ALA A 159 -13.13 13.81 6.43
N LEU A 160 -13.36 12.59 6.93
CA LEU A 160 -14.68 11.97 6.92
C LEU A 160 -15.65 12.75 7.82
N CYS A 161 -15.23 13.16 9.01
CA CYS A 161 -16.03 13.99 9.92
C CYS A 161 -16.44 15.31 9.27
N GLU A 162 -15.52 16.01 8.62
CA GLU A 162 -15.85 17.27 7.94
C GLU A 162 -16.94 17.06 6.88
N ARG A 163 -16.81 16.02 6.04
CA ARG A 163 -17.80 15.70 4.99
C ARG A 163 -19.17 15.28 5.51
N ALA A 164 -19.22 14.65 6.69
CA ALA A 164 -20.43 13.98 7.19
C ALA A 164 -21.10 14.70 8.37
N SER A 165 -20.41 15.62 9.05
CA SER A 165 -20.96 16.39 10.16
C SER A 165 -22.12 17.30 9.71
N ARG A 166 -22.98 17.68 10.65
CA ARG A 166 -24.11 18.60 10.41
C ARG A 166 -23.81 20.04 10.80
N THR A 167 -22.68 20.26 11.46
CA THR A 167 -22.23 21.58 11.88
C THR A 167 -21.63 22.38 10.72
N LYS A 168 -21.40 23.67 10.96
CA LYS A 168 -20.66 24.58 10.07
C LYS A 168 -19.30 24.98 10.64
N SER A 169 -18.89 24.36 11.74
CA SER A 169 -17.55 24.60 12.29
C SER A 169 -16.47 24.09 11.35
N HIS A 170 -15.32 24.77 11.38
CA HIS A 170 -14.08 24.39 10.71
C HIS A 170 -13.00 23.91 11.70
N ALA A 171 -13.34 23.71 12.98
CA ALA A 171 -12.41 23.20 13.97
C ALA A 171 -12.62 21.70 14.26
N PHE A 172 -11.54 20.99 14.53
CA PHE A 172 -11.50 19.59 14.94
C PHE A 172 -10.77 19.48 16.28
N PHE A 173 -11.38 18.79 17.24
CA PHE A 173 -10.73 18.57 18.54
C PHE A 173 -9.85 17.32 18.49
N VAL A 174 -8.68 17.39 19.11
CA VAL A 174 -7.79 16.25 19.29
C VAL A 174 -7.43 16.14 20.77
N ASP A 175 -7.70 14.98 21.36
CA ASP A 175 -7.27 14.65 22.71
C ASP A 175 -5.74 14.76 22.81
N HIS A 176 -5.25 15.53 23.78
CA HIS A 176 -3.82 15.64 24.05
C HIS A 176 -3.18 14.30 24.46
N HIS A 177 -3.98 13.29 24.82
CA HIS A 177 -3.53 11.91 25.01
C HIS A 177 -3.41 11.09 23.73
N CYS A 178 -3.69 11.63 22.55
CA CYS A 178 -3.29 11.00 21.28
C CYS A 178 -1.77 10.87 21.16
N HIS A 179 -1.32 9.92 20.34
CA HIS A 179 0.11 9.79 20.08
C HIS A 179 0.66 11.05 19.38
N PRO A 180 1.87 11.55 19.72
CA PRO A 180 2.43 12.77 19.14
C PRO A 180 2.47 12.77 17.62
N GLN A 181 2.86 11.63 17.02
CA GLN A 181 2.87 11.47 15.57
C GLN A 181 1.47 11.52 14.94
N THR A 182 0.44 11.04 15.64
CA THR A 182 -0.95 11.10 15.17
C THR A 182 -1.42 12.55 15.14
N ILE A 183 -1.11 13.33 16.18
CA ILE A 183 -1.40 14.77 16.25
C ILE A 183 -0.69 15.51 15.11
N ALA A 184 0.59 15.23 14.87
CA ALA A 184 1.39 15.87 13.82
C ALA A 184 0.82 15.63 12.40
N VAL A 185 0.42 14.39 12.10
CA VAL A 185 -0.17 14.04 10.80
C VAL A 185 -1.56 14.66 10.63
N VAL A 186 -2.40 14.68 11.69
CA VAL A 186 -3.70 15.35 11.67
C VAL A 186 -3.55 16.85 11.44
N ALA A 187 -2.65 17.52 12.18
CA ALA A 187 -2.35 18.94 11.99
C ALA A 187 -1.86 19.23 10.57
N THR A 188 -0.97 18.40 10.04
CA THR A 188 -0.46 18.53 8.67
C THR A 188 -1.56 18.36 7.61
N ARG A 189 -2.57 17.51 7.86
CA ARG A 189 -3.72 17.34 6.95
C ARG A 189 -4.72 18.49 7.02
N ALA A 190 -4.91 19.07 8.21
CA ALA A 190 -5.85 20.15 8.45
C ALA A 190 -5.40 21.48 7.85
N GLU A 191 -4.10 21.77 7.95
CA GLU A 191 -3.48 23.05 7.62
C GLU A 191 -3.79 23.57 6.19
N PRO A 192 -3.56 22.81 5.09
CA PRO A 192 -3.87 23.29 3.74
C PRO A 192 -5.37 23.43 3.45
N LEU A 193 -6.23 22.80 4.25
CA LEU A 193 -7.69 22.83 4.10
C LEU A 193 -8.33 23.95 4.95
N GLY A 194 -7.52 24.69 5.71
CA GLY A 194 -7.99 25.77 6.58
C GLY A 194 -8.78 25.26 7.79
N TRP A 195 -8.57 24.00 8.22
CA TRP A 195 -9.20 23.45 9.41
C TRP A 195 -8.37 23.77 10.65
N GLU A 196 -9.03 24.27 11.70
CA GLU A 196 -8.39 24.52 13.00
C GLU A 196 -8.28 23.20 13.78
N VAL A 197 -7.10 22.88 14.31
CA VAL A 197 -6.92 21.72 15.20
C VAL A 197 -6.76 22.22 16.63
N ILE A 198 -7.71 21.85 17.50
CA ILE A 198 -7.71 22.21 18.92
C ILE A 198 -7.23 21.00 19.71
N VAL A 199 -6.04 21.09 20.31
CA VAL A 199 -5.49 20.02 21.16
C VAL A 199 -5.76 20.35 22.63
N GLY A 200 -6.43 19.45 23.36
CA GLY A 200 -6.80 19.71 24.77
C GLY A 200 -7.27 18.48 25.54
N ASP A 201 -7.74 18.68 26.77
CA ASP A 201 -8.42 17.65 27.57
C ASP A 201 -9.89 17.53 27.18
N PRO A 202 -10.36 16.35 26.68
CA PRO A 202 -11.73 16.18 26.22
C PRO A 202 -12.80 16.33 27.31
N PHE A 203 -12.44 16.29 28.59
CA PHE A 203 -13.39 16.43 29.70
C PHE A 203 -13.55 17.87 30.19
N THR A 204 -12.62 18.76 29.84
CA THR A 204 -12.58 20.14 30.35
C THR A 204 -12.51 21.20 29.26
N ASP A 205 -11.76 20.95 28.17
CA ASP A 205 -11.50 21.92 27.11
C ASP A 205 -12.41 21.75 25.88
N LEU A 206 -13.00 20.57 25.68
CA LEU A 206 -13.86 20.30 24.53
C LEU A 206 -15.16 21.12 24.61
N ASP A 207 -15.33 22.02 23.65
CA ASP A 207 -16.61 22.68 23.33
C ASP A 207 -17.25 22.02 22.10
N PRO A 208 -18.28 21.16 22.27
CA PRO A 208 -18.91 20.44 21.18
C PRO A 208 -19.55 21.35 20.12
N SER A 209 -19.96 22.57 20.49
CA SER A 209 -20.60 23.51 19.57
C SER A 209 -19.61 24.13 18.58
N ARG A 210 -18.32 24.08 18.90
CA ARG A 210 -17.24 24.69 18.14
C ARG A 210 -16.50 23.73 17.23
N VAL A 211 -16.86 22.45 17.15
CA VAL A 211 -16.10 21.47 16.34
C VAL A 211 -16.98 20.64 15.42
N PHE A 212 -16.41 20.16 14.31
CA PHE A 212 -17.08 19.20 13.42
C PHE A 212 -16.82 17.74 13.77
N GLY A 213 -15.83 17.49 14.61
CA GLY A 213 -15.61 16.21 15.25
C GLY A 213 -14.51 16.28 16.29
N ALA A 214 -14.29 15.16 16.95
CA ALA A 214 -13.19 14.98 17.89
C ALA A 214 -12.51 13.63 17.73
N LEU A 215 -11.20 13.59 17.94
CA LEU A 215 -10.39 12.39 18.03
C LEU A 215 -9.96 12.14 19.48
N PHE A 216 -10.24 10.94 19.98
CA PHE A 216 -9.82 10.46 21.30
C PHE A 216 -8.90 9.24 21.16
N GLN A 217 -8.00 9.00 22.12
CA GLN A 217 -7.13 7.82 22.12
C GLN A 217 -7.50 6.84 23.25
N TYR A 218 -7.57 5.55 22.94
CA TYR A 218 -8.06 4.53 23.86
C TYR A 218 -7.31 3.18 23.75
N PRO A 219 -6.40 2.85 24.70
CA PRO A 219 -5.90 3.68 25.78
C PRO A 219 -5.09 4.90 25.31
N GLY A 220 -5.05 5.95 26.12
CA GLY A 220 -4.27 7.15 25.86
C GLY A 220 -2.76 6.89 25.86
N THR A 221 -1.99 7.78 25.23
CA THR A 221 -0.55 7.63 25.00
C THR A 221 0.30 7.47 26.28
N TYR A 222 -0.23 7.86 27.44
CA TYR A 222 0.41 7.74 28.76
C TYR A 222 -0.10 6.56 29.59
N GLY A 223 -1.05 5.79 29.07
CA GLY A 223 -1.65 4.62 29.73
C GLY A 223 -3.10 4.81 30.19
N HIS A 224 -3.63 6.03 30.14
CA HIS A 224 -4.96 6.36 30.64
C HIS A 224 -6.07 5.61 29.90
N VAL A 225 -7.00 5.03 30.64
CA VAL A 225 -8.21 4.41 30.12
C VAL A 225 -9.39 5.24 30.59
N HIS A 226 -10.00 5.99 29.66
CA HIS A 226 -11.09 6.92 29.97
C HIS A 226 -12.42 6.44 29.38
N ASP A 227 -13.52 6.78 30.05
CA ASP A 227 -14.87 6.62 29.51
C ASP A 227 -15.27 7.86 28.70
N PHE A 228 -15.25 7.74 27.38
CA PHE A 228 -15.62 8.83 26.48
C PHE A 228 -17.12 8.92 26.19
N THR A 229 -17.97 8.09 26.82
CA THR A 229 -19.42 8.06 26.56
C THR A 229 -20.06 9.45 26.67
N ARG A 230 -19.70 10.24 27.68
CA ARG A 230 -20.25 11.59 27.88
C ARG A 230 -19.75 12.62 26.85
N PRO A 231 -18.43 12.80 26.62
CA PRO A 231 -17.93 13.65 25.53
C PRO A 231 -18.52 13.29 24.16
N ILE A 232 -18.62 11.99 23.86
CA ILE A 232 -19.19 11.49 22.60
C ILE A 232 -20.66 11.89 22.46
N ALA A 233 -21.49 11.68 23.50
CA ALA A 233 -22.88 12.08 23.47
C ALA A 233 -23.04 13.59 23.20
N ALA A 234 -22.22 14.43 23.85
CA ALA A 234 -22.27 15.87 23.69
C ALA A 234 -21.89 16.34 22.26
N LEU A 235 -20.90 15.70 21.62
CA LEU A 235 -20.56 15.94 20.22
C LEU A 235 -21.73 15.63 19.28
N LYS A 236 -22.37 14.49 19.50
CA LYS A 236 -23.47 14.02 18.65
C LYS A 236 -24.70 14.91 18.79
N ASP A 237 -25.01 15.37 20.00
CA ASP A 237 -26.06 16.35 20.26
C ASP A 237 -25.80 17.69 19.53
N ALA A 238 -24.53 18.08 19.39
CA ALA A 238 -24.11 19.25 18.61
C ALA A 238 -24.02 19.00 17.08
N GLY A 239 -24.27 17.77 16.62
CA GLY A 239 -24.18 17.39 15.20
C GLY A 239 -22.76 17.16 14.68
N ALA A 240 -21.78 17.08 15.58
CA ALA A 240 -20.40 16.66 15.30
C ALA A 240 -20.27 15.12 15.39
N LEU A 241 -19.14 14.58 14.94
CA LEU A 241 -18.86 13.13 14.99
C LEU A 241 -17.71 12.80 15.97
N ALA A 242 -17.75 11.60 16.54
CA ALA A 242 -16.72 11.11 17.44
C ALA A 242 -15.85 10.00 16.81
N VAL A 243 -14.53 10.20 16.90
CA VAL A 243 -13.50 9.26 16.45
C VAL A 243 -12.72 8.73 17.66
N VAL A 244 -12.49 7.42 17.73
CA VAL A 244 -11.64 6.81 18.75
C VAL A 244 -10.50 6.04 18.08
N ALA A 245 -9.25 6.47 18.30
CA ALA A 245 -8.06 5.69 17.98
C ALA A 245 -7.85 4.63 19.08
N ALA A 246 -8.11 3.36 18.76
CA ALA A 246 -8.13 2.29 19.74
C ALA A 246 -7.16 1.14 19.42
N ASP A 247 -6.45 0.67 20.45
CA ASP A 247 -5.59 -0.51 20.33
C ASP A 247 -6.44 -1.79 20.26
N PRO A 248 -6.37 -2.58 19.17
CA PRO A 248 -7.27 -3.71 18.97
C PRO A 248 -7.04 -4.86 19.97
N LEU A 249 -5.86 -4.98 20.57
CA LEU A 249 -5.61 -5.98 21.61
C LEU A 249 -6.21 -5.53 22.95
N ALA A 250 -6.12 -4.24 23.28
CA ALA A 250 -6.78 -3.69 24.46
C ALA A 250 -8.30 -3.89 24.42
N LEU A 251 -8.91 -3.78 23.23
CA LEU A 251 -10.34 -4.01 23.00
C LEU A 251 -10.79 -5.46 23.27
N THR A 252 -9.87 -6.40 23.50
CA THR A 252 -10.25 -7.76 23.94
C THR A 252 -10.68 -7.78 25.41
N LEU A 253 -10.23 -6.80 26.22
CA LEU A 253 -10.53 -6.67 27.64
C LEU A 253 -11.38 -5.44 27.97
N LEU A 254 -11.30 -4.40 27.14
CA LEU A 254 -11.91 -3.10 27.39
C LEU A 254 -13.18 -2.88 26.57
N LYS A 255 -14.13 -2.14 27.15
CA LYS A 255 -15.37 -1.70 26.52
C LYS A 255 -15.05 -1.06 25.17
N PRO A 256 -15.61 -1.55 24.05
CA PRO A 256 -15.22 -1.10 22.73
C PRO A 256 -15.84 0.26 22.36
N PRO A 257 -15.23 1.02 21.42
CA PRO A 257 -15.70 2.35 21.01
C PRO A 257 -17.18 2.41 20.63
N GLY A 258 -17.68 1.38 19.95
CA GLY A 258 -19.08 1.28 19.54
C GLY A 258 -20.06 1.27 20.72
N GLU A 259 -19.68 0.69 21.85
CA GLU A 259 -20.48 0.68 23.09
C GLU A 259 -20.39 2.00 23.87
N MET A 260 -19.40 2.85 23.58
CA MET A 260 -19.32 4.23 24.06
C MET A 260 -20.06 5.22 23.14
N GLY A 261 -20.61 4.74 22.02
CA GLY A 261 -21.38 5.54 21.08
C GLY A 261 -20.57 6.21 19.97
N ALA A 262 -19.29 5.83 19.80
CA ALA A 262 -18.43 6.37 18.74
C ALA A 262 -19.05 6.15 17.35
N ASP A 263 -18.72 7.06 16.42
CA ASP A 263 -19.13 6.98 15.03
C ASP A 263 -18.05 6.31 14.16
N ILE A 264 -16.79 6.49 14.54
CA ILE A 264 -15.60 6.00 13.85
C ILE A 264 -14.60 5.44 14.88
N ALA A 265 -13.98 4.30 14.57
CA ALA A 265 -12.82 3.78 15.29
C ALA A 265 -11.68 3.51 14.31
N ILE A 266 -10.46 3.85 14.72
CA ILE A 266 -9.24 3.69 13.92
C ILE A 266 -8.11 3.10 14.78
N GLY A 267 -7.02 2.67 14.15
CA GLY A 267 -5.81 2.27 14.86
C GLY A 267 -4.90 1.39 14.01
N SER A 268 -3.77 0.99 14.58
CA SER A 268 -2.86 0.03 13.95
C SER A 268 -3.20 -1.42 14.32
N CYS A 269 -3.18 -2.33 13.35
CA CYS A 269 -3.22 -3.78 13.57
C CYS A 269 -1.82 -4.41 13.71
N GLN A 270 -0.76 -3.62 13.87
CA GLN A 270 0.63 -4.11 13.91
C GLN A 270 0.83 -5.23 14.94
N ARG A 271 0.34 -5.05 16.17
CA ARG A 271 0.56 -6.01 17.27
C ARG A 271 -0.20 -7.32 17.12
N PHE A 272 -0.94 -7.51 16.04
CA PHE A 272 -1.51 -8.80 15.64
C PHE A 272 -0.55 -9.53 14.70
N GLY A 273 0.64 -9.85 15.23
CA GLY A 273 1.61 -10.70 14.55
C GLY A 273 2.34 -10.07 13.36
N VAL A 274 2.39 -8.74 13.24
CA VAL A 274 3.18 -8.06 12.19
C VAL A 274 4.44 -7.44 12.82
N PRO A 275 5.66 -7.65 12.27
CA PRO A 275 6.89 -7.12 12.87
C PRO A 275 6.91 -5.59 12.99
N LEU A 276 7.71 -5.06 13.93
CA LEU A 276 7.87 -3.60 14.13
C LEU A 276 8.38 -2.89 12.87
N GLY A 277 9.34 -3.50 12.17
CA GLY A 277 9.82 -3.06 10.86
C GLY A 277 10.38 -1.64 10.81
N TYR A 278 10.86 -1.11 11.95
CA TYR A 278 11.31 0.27 12.10
C TYR A 278 10.31 1.32 11.59
N GLY A 279 9.01 1.03 11.75
CA GLY A 279 7.90 1.91 11.38
C GLY A 279 6.82 1.26 10.54
N GLY A 280 7.14 0.20 9.81
CA GLY A 280 6.18 -0.48 8.95
C GLY A 280 6.80 -1.51 8.01
N PRO A 281 5.97 -2.14 7.17
CA PRO A 281 4.57 -1.77 6.91
C PRO A 281 3.57 -2.40 7.88
N HIS A 282 2.48 -1.69 8.19
CA HIS A 282 1.40 -2.17 9.07
C HIS A 282 0.04 -1.74 8.52
N ALA A 283 -0.96 -2.63 8.58
CA ALA A 283 -2.32 -2.24 8.23
C ALA A 283 -2.97 -1.41 9.35
N ALA A 284 -3.32 -0.17 9.03
CA ALA A 284 -4.26 0.58 9.86
C ALA A 284 -5.70 0.20 9.53
N TYR A 285 -6.58 0.19 10.52
CA TYR A 285 -8.01 -0.04 10.32
C TYR A 285 -8.81 1.27 10.41
N MET A 286 -9.95 1.30 9.72
CA MET A 286 -11.03 2.23 10.01
C MET A 286 -12.35 1.46 10.01
N ALA A 287 -13.08 1.52 11.12
CA ALA A 287 -14.44 1.02 11.27
C ALA A 287 -15.40 2.18 11.53
N VAL A 288 -16.62 2.11 10.98
CA VAL A 288 -17.62 3.19 11.07
C VAL A 288 -19.04 2.64 11.24
N ARG A 289 -19.97 3.53 11.61
CA ARG A 289 -21.42 3.25 11.53
C ARG A 289 -21.93 3.14 10.11
N THR A 290 -22.94 2.31 9.84
CA THR A 290 -23.44 2.02 8.48
C THR A 290 -23.75 3.28 7.65
N ASN A 291 -24.28 4.34 8.27
CA ASN A 291 -24.61 5.60 7.60
C ASN A 291 -23.38 6.36 7.04
N LEU A 292 -22.16 6.02 7.47
CA LEU A 292 -20.91 6.63 7.02
C LEU A 292 -20.19 5.82 5.92
N ALA A 293 -20.69 4.63 5.55
CA ALA A 293 -20.03 3.73 4.61
C ALA A 293 -19.70 4.39 3.25
N ARG A 294 -20.57 5.28 2.76
CA ARG A 294 -20.38 5.98 1.49
C ARG A 294 -19.27 7.04 1.52
N SER A 295 -18.84 7.46 2.71
CA SER A 295 -17.78 8.45 2.90
C SER A 295 -16.44 7.82 3.32
N MET A 296 -16.42 6.50 3.51
CA MET A 296 -15.25 5.75 3.97
C MET A 296 -14.10 5.82 2.94
N PRO A 297 -12.86 6.04 3.38
CA PRO A 297 -11.66 5.98 2.55
C PRO A 297 -11.26 4.53 2.25
N GLY A 298 -10.59 4.34 1.11
CA GLY A 298 -10.02 3.06 0.73
C GLY A 298 -11.02 1.98 0.31
N ARG A 299 -10.49 0.78 0.10
CA ARG A 299 -11.22 -0.40 -0.38
C ARG A 299 -12.12 -0.98 0.71
N ILE A 300 -13.22 -1.59 0.29
CA ILE A 300 -14.10 -2.39 1.17
C ILE A 300 -14.41 -3.68 0.41
N VAL A 301 -14.19 -4.83 1.03
CA VAL A 301 -14.66 -6.12 0.50
C VAL A 301 -16.13 -6.30 0.88
N GLY A 302 -16.93 -6.77 -0.07
CA GLY A 302 -18.31 -7.16 0.16
C GLY A 302 -18.65 -8.51 -0.47
N VAL A 303 -19.71 -9.11 0.05
CA VAL A 303 -20.29 -10.35 -0.46
C VAL A 303 -21.24 -10.03 -1.62
N SER A 304 -21.20 -10.86 -2.66
CA SER A 304 -22.11 -10.87 -3.79
C SER A 304 -22.39 -12.32 -4.22
N ILE A 305 -22.96 -12.48 -5.41
CA ILE A 305 -23.17 -13.76 -6.08
C ILE A 305 -22.44 -13.81 -7.43
N ASP A 306 -22.15 -15.02 -7.89
CA ASP A 306 -21.69 -15.29 -9.26
C ASP A 306 -22.86 -15.59 -10.21
N ALA A 307 -22.56 -15.83 -11.49
CA ALA A 307 -23.55 -16.11 -12.52
C ALA A 307 -24.36 -17.41 -12.29
N ARG A 308 -23.94 -18.29 -11.38
CA ARG A 308 -24.70 -19.48 -10.97
C ARG A 308 -25.51 -19.25 -9.68
N GLY A 309 -25.42 -18.05 -9.10
CA GLY A 309 -26.04 -17.70 -7.83
C GLY A 309 -25.21 -18.10 -6.62
N ASN A 310 -23.99 -18.63 -6.81
CA ASN A 310 -23.11 -19.02 -5.70
C ASN A 310 -22.54 -17.78 -5.02
N ARG A 311 -22.25 -17.87 -3.73
CA ARG A 311 -21.58 -16.77 -3.01
C ARG A 311 -20.20 -16.47 -3.61
N ALA A 312 -19.92 -15.19 -3.81
CA ALA A 312 -18.61 -14.69 -4.21
C ALA A 312 -18.25 -13.37 -3.49
N TYR A 313 -16.97 -13.03 -3.44
CA TYR A 313 -16.48 -11.78 -2.83
C TYR A 313 -16.00 -10.80 -3.90
N ARG A 314 -16.14 -9.49 -3.66
CA ARG A 314 -15.60 -8.42 -4.52
C ARG A 314 -15.25 -7.17 -3.72
N LEU A 315 -14.57 -6.22 -4.35
CA LEU A 315 -14.47 -4.85 -3.83
C LEU A 315 -15.78 -4.10 -4.05
N SER A 316 -16.43 -3.56 -3.01
CA SER A 316 -17.73 -2.89 -3.05
C SER A 316 -17.65 -1.36 -2.93
N LEU A 317 -18.67 -0.67 -3.44
CA LEU A 317 -18.80 0.79 -3.43
C LEU A 317 -17.58 1.51 -4.04
N GLN A 318 -17.00 0.95 -5.10
CA GLN A 318 -15.75 1.44 -5.71
C GLN A 318 -15.86 2.86 -6.28
N THR A 319 -17.08 3.38 -6.51
CA THR A 319 -17.30 4.76 -6.94
C THR A 319 -16.81 5.81 -5.93
N ARG A 320 -16.44 5.42 -4.71
CA ARG A 320 -15.77 6.30 -3.73
C ARG A 320 -14.31 6.57 -4.06
N GLU A 321 -13.67 5.66 -4.80
CA GLU A 321 -12.22 5.60 -4.96
C GLU A 321 -11.70 6.50 -6.10
N GLN A 322 -10.42 6.85 -6.02
CA GLN A 322 -9.74 7.81 -6.91
C GLN A 322 -9.83 7.45 -8.41
N HIS A 323 -9.83 6.16 -8.76
CA HIS A 323 -9.81 5.72 -10.16
C HIS A 323 -11.15 5.98 -10.88
N ILE A 324 -12.24 6.20 -10.14
CA ILE A 324 -13.55 6.57 -10.68
C ILE A 324 -13.84 8.05 -10.44
N ARG A 325 -13.63 8.54 -9.20
CA ARG A 325 -14.09 9.88 -8.79
C ARG A 325 -13.04 10.99 -8.82
N ARG A 326 -11.75 10.66 -9.05
CA ARG A 326 -10.65 11.64 -9.19
C ARG A 326 -10.66 12.63 -8.02
N GLU A 327 -10.71 13.94 -8.26
CA GLU A 327 -10.78 14.97 -7.21
C GLU A 327 -11.97 14.76 -6.24
N LYS A 328 -13.11 14.22 -6.70
CA LYS A 328 -14.30 13.99 -5.85
C LYS A 328 -14.25 12.69 -5.03
N ALA A 329 -13.13 11.99 -5.04
CA ALA A 329 -12.95 10.76 -4.27
C ALA A 329 -12.97 11.04 -2.76
N THR A 330 -13.20 10.01 -1.95
CA THR A 330 -13.21 10.15 -0.49
C THR A 330 -11.80 10.32 0.10
N SER A 331 -10.78 9.90 -0.63
CA SER A 331 -9.35 9.97 -0.31
C SER A 331 -8.53 9.77 -1.58
N ASN A 332 -7.25 10.15 -1.56
CA ASN A 332 -6.29 9.84 -2.62
C ASN A 332 -5.71 8.41 -2.49
N VAL A 333 -6.02 7.66 -1.43
CA VAL A 333 -5.43 6.34 -1.20
C VAL A 333 -5.69 5.37 -2.38
N CYS A 334 -4.62 4.71 -2.83
CA CYS A 334 -4.67 3.69 -3.88
C CYS A 334 -4.02 2.39 -3.37
N THR A 335 -2.70 2.26 -3.40
CA THR A 335 -2.00 1.21 -2.64
C THR A 335 -2.25 1.42 -1.15
N ALA A 336 -2.61 0.36 -0.43
CA ALA A 336 -2.86 0.38 1.02
C ALA A 336 -1.89 -0.60 1.72
N GLN A 337 -2.38 -1.48 2.59
CA GLN A 337 -1.58 -2.42 3.38
C GLN A 337 -2.19 -3.84 3.39
N ALA A 338 -2.68 -4.28 2.24
CA ALA A 338 -3.49 -5.50 2.11
C ALA A 338 -2.80 -6.76 2.66
N LEU A 339 -1.53 -7.01 2.33
CA LEU A 339 -0.78 -8.17 2.83
C LEU A 339 -0.72 -8.20 4.37
N LEU A 340 -0.58 -7.02 5.00
CA LEU A 340 -0.45 -6.94 6.46
C LEU A 340 -1.82 -7.05 7.14
N ALA A 341 -2.89 -6.61 6.47
CA ALA A 341 -4.27 -6.88 6.89
C ALA A 341 -4.57 -8.39 6.81
N VAL A 342 -4.10 -9.08 5.76
CA VAL A 342 -4.16 -10.54 5.66
C VAL A 342 -3.42 -11.20 6.83
N MET A 343 -2.16 -10.80 7.11
CA MET A 343 -1.40 -11.34 8.25
C MET A 343 -2.14 -11.13 9.58
N ALA A 344 -2.65 -9.92 9.84
CA ALA A 344 -3.42 -9.63 11.06
C ALA A 344 -4.72 -10.45 11.14
N SER A 345 -5.41 -10.65 10.02
CA SER A 345 -6.60 -11.52 9.98
C SER A 345 -6.27 -12.97 10.32
N MET A 346 -5.12 -13.47 9.86
CA MET A 346 -4.67 -14.84 10.12
C MET A 346 -4.20 -15.00 11.56
N TYR A 347 -3.60 -13.96 12.16
CA TYR A 347 -3.33 -13.93 13.59
C TYR A 347 -4.63 -14.04 14.38
N GLY A 348 -5.66 -13.28 13.99
CA GLY A 348 -7.01 -13.37 14.54
C GLY A 348 -7.65 -14.75 14.36
N VAL A 349 -7.54 -15.37 13.19
CA VAL A 349 -8.04 -16.73 12.93
C VAL A 349 -7.25 -17.79 13.72
N PHE A 350 -5.94 -17.61 13.91
CA PHE A 350 -5.12 -18.59 14.62
C PHE A 350 -5.41 -18.62 16.12
N HIS A 351 -5.49 -17.45 16.74
CA HIS A 351 -5.71 -17.33 18.18
C HIS A 351 -7.19 -17.28 18.56
N GLY A 352 -8.00 -16.59 17.75
CA GLY A 352 -9.40 -16.26 17.99
C GLY A 352 -9.66 -15.56 19.32
N PRO A 353 -10.93 -15.44 19.74
CA PRO A 353 -11.28 -14.53 20.83
C PRO A 353 -10.61 -14.91 22.16
N ASP A 354 -10.61 -16.20 22.51
CA ASP A 354 -9.99 -16.69 23.76
C ASP A 354 -8.47 -16.52 23.75
N GLY A 355 -7.82 -16.82 22.62
CA GLY A 355 -6.36 -16.70 22.50
C GLY A 355 -5.92 -15.24 22.58
N LEU A 356 -6.59 -14.34 21.86
CA LEU A 356 -6.31 -12.90 21.90
C LEU A 356 -6.53 -12.32 23.30
N ARG A 357 -7.64 -12.69 23.95
CA ARG A 357 -7.92 -12.31 25.35
C ARG A 357 -6.84 -12.81 26.29
N ALA A 358 -6.43 -14.07 26.19
CA ALA A 358 -5.38 -14.64 27.03
C ALA A 358 -4.02 -13.95 26.83
N ILE A 359 -3.71 -13.53 25.60
CA ILE A 359 -2.52 -12.73 25.29
C ILE A 359 -2.62 -11.37 26.00
N ALA A 360 -3.74 -10.66 25.86
CA ALA A 360 -3.98 -9.38 26.52
C ALA A 360 -3.88 -9.47 28.05
N GLU A 361 -4.54 -10.46 28.67
CA GLU A 361 -4.48 -10.71 30.12
C GLU A 361 -3.06 -11.05 30.60
N ARG A 362 -2.28 -11.75 29.77
CA ARG A 362 -0.88 -12.06 30.09
C ARG A 362 0.00 -10.81 30.05
N ILE A 363 -0.18 -9.94 29.06
CA ILE A 363 0.55 -8.67 28.97
C ILE A 363 0.20 -7.80 30.17
N HIS A 364 -1.10 -7.61 30.44
CA HIS A 364 -1.58 -6.80 31.56
C HIS A 364 -1.03 -7.29 32.91
N ARG A 365 -1.11 -8.60 33.20
CA ARG A 365 -0.57 -9.15 34.46
C ARG A 365 0.94 -8.93 34.61
N LYS A 366 1.72 -9.00 33.52
CA LYS A 366 3.16 -8.66 33.57
C LYS A 366 3.36 -7.18 33.89
N MET A 367 2.53 -6.31 33.31
CA MET A 367 2.61 -4.87 33.56
C MET A 367 2.25 -4.53 35.01
N VAL A 368 1.21 -5.15 35.57
CA VAL A 368 0.84 -4.98 36.99
C VAL A 368 1.99 -5.39 37.90
N ARG A 369 2.69 -6.49 37.61
CA ARG A 369 3.87 -6.89 38.39
C ARG A 369 4.97 -5.84 38.31
N LEU A 370 5.32 -5.37 37.10
CA LEU A 370 6.29 -4.28 36.94
C LEU A 370 5.93 -3.09 37.84
N VAL A 371 4.68 -2.63 37.76
CA VAL A 371 4.17 -1.47 38.51
C VAL A 371 4.33 -1.68 40.02
N LYS A 372 3.93 -2.83 40.57
CA LYS A 372 4.11 -3.14 42.00
C LYS A 372 5.57 -3.03 42.47
N GLY A 373 6.49 -3.54 41.66
CA GLY A 373 7.92 -3.45 41.99
C GLY A 373 8.40 -1.99 41.95
N LEU A 374 7.93 -1.18 40.99
CA LEU A 374 8.23 0.25 40.94
C LEU A 374 7.63 1.02 42.13
N GLU A 375 6.41 0.69 42.56
CA GLU A 375 5.79 1.25 43.77
C GLU A 375 6.60 0.90 45.02
N THR A 376 7.08 -0.34 45.11
CA THR A 376 7.95 -0.81 46.23
C THR A 376 9.27 -0.03 46.28
N LEU A 377 9.77 0.40 45.12
CA LEU A 377 10.95 1.27 45.01
C LEU A 377 10.65 2.76 45.28
N GLY A 378 9.40 3.10 45.59
CA GLY A 378 8.97 4.45 45.95
C GLY A 378 8.71 5.37 44.76
N PHE A 379 8.50 4.84 43.55
CA PHE A 379 8.10 5.63 42.39
C PHE A 379 6.59 5.86 42.36
N CYS A 380 6.18 7.05 41.93
CA CYS A 380 4.80 7.36 41.65
C CYS A 380 4.49 6.96 40.19
N ILE A 381 3.42 6.18 40.01
CA ILE A 381 3.00 5.67 38.70
C ILE A 381 1.60 6.19 38.40
N GLU A 382 1.44 6.73 37.20
CA GLU A 382 0.16 7.18 36.68
C GLU A 382 -0.07 6.61 35.28
N PRO A 383 -1.30 6.22 34.93
CA PRO A 383 -2.48 6.15 35.81
C PRO A 383 -2.48 4.96 36.78
N ALA A 384 -3.40 4.98 37.76
CA ALA A 384 -3.63 3.84 38.66
C ALA A 384 -4.23 2.62 37.94
N THR A 385 -5.06 2.85 36.93
CA THR A 385 -5.65 1.81 36.07
C THR A 385 -5.19 1.96 34.63
N PHE A 386 -4.80 0.88 33.99
CA PHE A 386 -4.17 0.87 32.67
C PHE A 386 -4.36 -0.48 31.97
N PHE A 387 -4.07 -0.54 30.66
CA PHE A 387 -3.94 -1.81 29.95
C PHE A 387 -2.50 -2.34 30.01
N ASP A 388 -1.58 -1.79 29.22
CA ASP A 388 -0.21 -2.25 29.10
C ASP A 388 0.84 -1.13 29.24
N THR A 389 0.38 0.10 29.45
CA THR A 389 1.22 1.30 29.46
C THR A 389 1.02 2.08 30.74
N VAL A 390 2.11 2.58 31.32
CA VAL A 390 2.09 3.57 32.42
C VAL A 390 3.16 4.62 32.22
N THR A 391 3.04 5.71 32.96
CA THR A 391 4.02 6.78 33.07
C THR A 391 4.51 6.88 34.50
N VAL A 392 5.83 6.91 34.68
CA VAL A 392 6.49 6.93 35.98
C VAL A 392 7.11 8.29 36.22
N GLU A 393 6.83 8.90 37.36
CA GLU A 393 7.44 10.17 37.78
C GLU A 393 8.82 9.90 38.41
N CYS A 394 9.87 10.37 37.72
CA CYS A 394 11.25 10.10 38.07
C CYS A 394 12.01 11.34 38.58
N GLY A 395 11.45 12.53 38.41
CA GLY A 395 12.10 13.81 38.70
C GLY A 395 13.43 13.97 37.94
N PRO A 396 14.43 14.63 38.54
CA PRO A 396 15.75 14.82 37.94
C PRO A 396 16.50 13.53 37.63
N ARG A 397 16.08 12.39 38.18
CA ARG A 397 16.74 11.07 37.97
C ARG A 397 16.42 10.46 36.61
N ARG A 398 15.46 11.02 35.85
CA ARG A 398 14.99 10.47 34.57
C ARG A 398 16.13 10.07 33.64
N ALA A 399 17.06 10.98 33.36
CA ALA A 399 18.17 10.74 32.43
C ALA A 399 19.08 9.59 32.90
N ALA A 400 19.36 9.51 34.21
CA ALA A 400 20.17 8.43 34.78
C ALA A 400 19.47 7.07 34.68
N ILE A 401 18.17 7.02 34.91
CA ILE A 401 17.35 5.80 34.78
C ILE A 401 17.31 5.33 33.32
N LEU A 402 17.06 6.23 32.37
CA LEU A 402 17.08 5.91 30.94
C LEU A 402 18.46 5.36 30.51
N ALA A 403 19.54 5.99 30.95
CA ALA A 403 20.90 5.50 30.69
C ALA A 403 21.16 4.13 31.34
N SER A 404 20.55 3.85 32.51
CA SER A 404 20.65 2.54 33.15
C SER A 404 19.84 1.47 32.45
N ALA A 405 18.63 1.78 31.99
CA ALA A 405 17.81 0.88 31.18
C ALA A 405 18.53 0.53 29.87
N LEU A 406 19.17 1.52 29.23
CA LEU A 406 19.94 1.28 28.01
C LEU A 406 21.11 0.32 28.23
N ARG A 407 21.83 0.42 29.36
CA ARG A 407 22.90 -0.53 29.72
C ARG A 407 22.39 -1.96 29.96
N GLU A 408 21.11 -2.10 30.30
CA GLU A 408 20.41 -3.38 30.44
C GLU A 408 19.80 -3.87 29.11
N GLY A 409 20.03 -3.16 27.99
CA GLY A 409 19.49 -3.51 26.67
C GLY A 409 18.01 -3.16 26.50
N ILE A 410 17.52 -2.15 27.22
CA ILE A 410 16.11 -1.72 27.23
C ILE A 410 15.94 -0.28 26.78
N ASN A 411 15.00 -0.05 25.86
CA ASN A 411 14.53 1.29 25.52
C ASN A 411 13.22 1.60 26.25
N LEU A 412 13.17 2.75 26.92
CA LEU A 412 11.96 3.31 27.55
C LEU A 412 11.65 4.68 26.95
N ARG A 413 10.41 5.15 27.06
CA ARG A 413 9.99 6.42 26.46
C ARG A 413 10.32 7.62 27.36
N PRO A 414 11.15 8.58 26.94
CA PRO A 414 11.24 9.87 27.63
C PRO A 414 9.92 10.64 27.48
N VAL A 415 9.33 11.09 28.60
CA VAL A 415 8.11 11.92 28.60
C VAL A 415 8.36 13.23 29.35
N GLY A 416 8.25 14.37 28.66
CA GLY A 416 8.59 15.67 29.23
C GLY A 416 10.03 15.71 29.76
N GLU A 417 10.25 16.39 30.88
CA GLU A 417 11.58 16.49 31.52
C GLU A 417 11.78 15.51 32.68
N THR A 418 10.71 15.04 33.31
CA THR A 418 10.76 14.30 34.58
C THR A 418 10.19 12.89 34.53
N ARG A 419 9.46 12.51 33.47
CA ARG A 419 8.70 11.25 33.42
C ARG A 419 9.26 10.24 32.43
N ILE A 420 8.98 8.96 32.68
CA ILE A 420 9.30 7.84 31.77
C ILE A 420 8.03 7.05 31.47
N GLY A 421 7.69 6.92 30.19
CA GLY A 421 6.65 6.01 29.73
C GLY A 421 7.21 4.60 29.54
N ILE A 422 6.42 3.59 29.94
CA ILE A 422 6.76 2.17 29.80
C ILE A 422 5.54 1.44 29.25
N THR A 423 5.71 0.78 28.12
CA THR A 423 4.66 -0.04 27.48
C THR A 423 5.10 -1.49 27.35
N PHE A 424 4.35 -2.40 27.96
CA PHE A 424 4.57 -3.83 27.84
C PHE A 424 3.85 -4.43 26.65
N ASP A 425 4.39 -5.54 26.16
CA ASP A 425 3.89 -6.20 24.98
C ASP A 425 4.01 -7.73 25.08
N GLU A 426 3.65 -8.42 23.99
CA GLU A 426 3.59 -9.87 23.94
C GLU A 426 4.95 -10.53 24.23
N THR A 427 6.04 -9.86 23.85
CA THR A 427 7.42 -10.38 23.87
C THR A 427 8.08 -10.30 25.24
N VAL A 428 7.47 -9.57 26.20
CA VAL A 428 8.03 -9.35 27.54
C VAL A 428 8.36 -10.66 28.24
N ARG A 429 9.57 -10.75 28.80
CA ARG A 429 10.06 -11.84 29.65
C ARG A 429 10.30 -11.31 31.06
N ARG A 430 10.38 -12.22 32.03
CA ARG A 430 10.69 -11.88 33.44
C ARG A 430 11.98 -11.08 33.58
N SER A 431 13.01 -11.48 32.83
CA SER A 431 14.29 -10.78 32.77
C SER A 431 14.17 -9.31 32.34
N HIS A 432 13.17 -8.96 31.53
CA HIS A 432 12.91 -7.56 31.15
C HIS A 432 12.31 -6.78 32.33
N THR A 433 11.33 -7.35 33.04
CA THR A 433 10.77 -6.75 34.26
C THR A 433 11.87 -6.48 35.30
N GLU A 434 12.70 -7.48 35.56
CA GLU A 434 13.81 -7.39 36.51
C GLU A 434 14.86 -6.36 36.07
N ALA A 435 15.18 -6.30 34.78
CA ALA A 435 16.09 -5.32 34.21
C ALA A 435 15.55 -3.88 34.35
N ILE A 436 14.25 -3.66 34.17
CA ILE A 436 13.63 -2.35 34.43
C ILE A 436 13.74 -2.03 35.92
N TRP A 437 13.43 -2.95 36.83
CA TRP A 437 13.61 -2.67 38.26
C TRP A 437 15.06 -2.32 38.60
N ARG A 438 16.06 -3.02 38.03
CA ARG A 438 17.48 -2.67 38.18
C ARG A 438 17.78 -1.27 37.67
N ALA A 439 17.24 -0.88 36.53
CA ALA A 439 17.40 0.48 36.00
C ALA A 439 16.81 1.57 36.93
N PHE A 440 15.78 1.22 37.70
CA PHE A 440 15.16 2.08 38.71
C PHE A 440 15.79 1.94 40.11
N GLY A 441 16.89 1.16 40.26
CA GLY A 441 17.63 1.00 41.51
C GLY A 441 17.20 -0.18 42.39
N GLY A 442 16.34 -1.07 41.89
CA GLY A 442 15.91 -2.29 42.56
C GLY A 442 16.79 -3.51 42.29
N GLY A 443 16.55 -4.59 43.05
CA GLY A 443 17.24 -5.88 42.90
C GLY A 443 16.31 -7.08 43.06
N MET A 444 15.03 -6.90 42.75
CA MET A 444 13.97 -7.90 42.93
C MET A 444 13.95 -8.92 41.78
N LEU A 445 13.39 -10.10 42.06
CA LEU A 445 13.12 -11.15 41.07
C LEU A 445 11.62 -11.15 40.71
N ASP A 446 11.27 -11.49 39.46
CA ASP A 446 9.86 -11.60 39.02
C ASP A 446 9.32 -13.01 39.31
N ASP A 447 9.15 -13.33 40.60
CA ASP A 447 8.78 -14.66 41.11
C ASP A 447 7.33 -14.78 41.65
N ASP A 448 6.73 -13.71 42.16
CA ASP A 448 5.31 -13.66 42.53
C ASP A 448 4.41 -13.59 41.29
N LEU A 449 3.87 -14.73 40.88
CA LEU A 449 3.00 -14.84 39.70
C LEU A 449 1.51 -14.77 40.04
N THR A 450 1.16 -14.33 41.25
CA THR A 450 -0.23 -14.20 41.66
C THR A 450 -0.96 -13.27 40.68
N PRO A 451 -2.05 -13.73 40.04
CA PRO A 451 -2.75 -12.92 39.05
C PRO A 451 -3.44 -11.73 39.73
N GLU A 452 -3.08 -10.52 39.30
CA GLU A 452 -3.75 -9.27 39.68
C GLU A 452 -4.04 -8.45 38.43
N TYR A 453 -5.14 -7.70 38.49
CA TYR A 453 -5.60 -6.84 37.41
C TYR A 453 -5.85 -5.42 37.96
N ARG A 454 -5.41 -4.41 37.22
CA ARG A 454 -5.65 -2.99 37.48
C ARG A 454 -6.37 -2.35 36.28
N LEU A 455 -7.43 -3.01 35.83
CA LEU A 455 -8.32 -2.50 34.78
C LEU A 455 -9.49 -1.75 35.43
N PRO A 456 -10.01 -0.69 34.79
CA PRO A 456 -11.20 0.03 35.29
C PRO A 456 -12.45 -0.83 35.18
N GLU A 457 -13.09 -1.15 36.32
CA GLU A 457 -14.25 -2.07 36.39
C GLU A 457 -15.41 -1.67 35.46
N THR A 458 -15.71 -0.37 35.36
CA THR A 458 -16.81 0.14 34.54
C THR A 458 -16.56 0.09 33.04
N LEU A 459 -15.31 -0.17 32.63
CA LEU A 459 -14.87 -0.21 31.24
C LEU A 459 -14.36 -1.61 30.86
N LEU A 460 -14.66 -2.64 31.64
CA LEU A 460 -14.42 -4.02 31.23
C LEU A 460 -15.37 -4.41 30.10
N ARG A 461 -14.85 -5.09 29.09
CA ARG A 461 -15.64 -5.64 28.00
C ARG A 461 -16.56 -6.74 28.52
N THR A 462 -17.85 -6.63 28.19
CA THR A 462 -18.85 -7.68 28.45
C THR A 462 -19.38 -8.32 27.17
N SER A 463 -19.20 -7.67 26.02
CA SER A 463 -19.64 -8.19 24.72
C SER A 463 -18.71 -9.28 24.19
N SER A 464 -19.29 -10.28 23.53
CA SER A 464 -18.54 -11.24 22.72
C SER A 464 -17.98 -10.59 21.45
N PHE A 465 -16.95 -11.18 20.87
CA PHE A 465 -16.35 -10.77 19.60
C PHE A 465 -15.81 -11.98 18.85
N MET A 466 -15.64 -11.83 17.54
CA MET A 466 -15.11 -12.86 16.65
C MET A 466 -15.92 -14.16 16.76
N THR A 467 -17.24 -14.05 16.87
CA THR A 467 -18.15 -15.21 17.05
C THR A 467 -18.35 -15.98 15.74
N HIS A 468 -17.93 -15.41 14.60
CA HIS A 468 -18.00 -16.11 13.33
C HIS A 468 -17.12 -17.37 13.35
N PRO A 469 -17.60 -18.53 12.86
CA PRO A 469 -16.89 -19.81 12.97
C PRO A 469 -15.49 -19.83 12.37
N VAL A 470 -15.17 -18.98 11.39
CA VAL A 470 -13.80 -18.84 10.85
C VAL A 470 -12.77 -18.58 11.95
N PHE A 471 -13.15 -17.86 13.02
CA PHE A 471 -12.28 -17.53 14.14
C PHE A 471 -12.28 -18.58 15.25
N HIS A 472 -12.96 -19.71 15.05
CA HIS A 472 -12.97 -20.86 15.95
C HIS A 472 -12.42 -22.13 15.27
N MET A 473 -12.26 -22.09 13.95
CA MET A 473 -11.62 -23.12 13.13
C MET A 473 -10.12 -22.83 12.94
N ASN A 474 -9.37 -23.80 12.44
CA ASN A 474 -7.96 -23.66 12.03
C ASN A 474 -6.98 -23.34 13.19
N ARG A 475 -7.16 -23.98 14.35
CA ARG A 475 -6.30 -23.78 15.54
C ARG A 475 -5.01 -24.57 15.49
N ALA A 476 -5.07 -25.78 14.95
CA ALA A 476 -3.88 -26.57 14.76
C ALA A 476 -3.06 -25.99 13.61
N GLU A 477 -1.74 -25.98 13.73
CA GLU A 477 -0.85 -25.47 12.68
C GLU A 477 -1.09 -26.17 11.33
N ALA A 478 -1.41 -27.47 11.34
CA ALA A 478 -1.76 -28.20 10.13
C ALA A 478 -3.05 -27.69 9.46
N GLU A 479 -4.06 -27.34 10.24
CA GLU A 479 -5.32 -26.77 9.72
C GLU A 479 -5.10 -25.37 9.19
N MET A 480 -4.37 -24.53 9.95
CA MET A 480 -4.02 -23.17 9.53
C MET A 480 -3.20 -23.17 8.24
N THR A 481 -2.20 -24.04 8.14
CA THR A 481 -1.41 -24.21 6.93
C THR A 481 -2.28 -24.59 5.73
N ARG A 482 -3.23 -25.52 5.92
CA ARG A 482 -4.19 -25.89 4.87
C ARG A 482 -5.13 -24.74 4.51
N TYR A 483 -5.58 -23.94 5.48
CA TYR A 483 -6.44 -22.78 5.23
C TYR A 483 -5.72 -21.72 4.39
N MET A 484 -4.53 -21.29 4.81
CA MET A 484 -3.70 -20.35 4.05
C MET A 484 -3.40 -20.89 2.64
N ARG A 485 -3.12 -22.19 2.50
CA ARG A 485 -2.90 -22.80 1.19
C ARG A 485 -4.16 -22.78 0.30
N ARG A 486 -5.32 -23.17 0.84
CA ARG A 486 -6.60 -23.15 0.10
C ARG A 486 -6.94 -21.76 -0.41
N LEU A 487 -6.70 -20.72 0.38
CA LEU A 487 -6.91 -19.34 -0.06
C LEU A 487 -5.91 -18.94 -1.15
N ALA A 488 -4.61 -19.25 -0.98
CA ALA A 488 -3.62 -18.98 -2.00
C ALA A 488 -3.94 -19.66 -3.35
N ASP A 489 -4.46 -20.89 -3.33
CA ASP A 489 -4.83 -21.62 -4.56
C ASP A 489 -6.03 -20.99 -5.31
N ARG A 490 -6.83 -20.16 -4.64
CA ARG A 490 -7.95 -19.40 -5.22
C ARG A 490 -7.51 -18.09 -5.87
N ASP A 491 -6.24 -17.75 -5.76
CA ASP A 491 -5.68 -16.51 -6.27
C ASP A 491 -4.70 -16.79 -7.41
N LEU A 492 -4.77 -15.99 -8.48
CA LEU A 492 -3.75 -15.98 -9.52
C LEU A 492 -2.73 -14.88 -9.21
N ALA A 493 -1.47 -15.28 -9.08
CA ALA A 493 -0.32 -14.44 -8.72
C ALA A 493 0.88 -14.70 -9.66
N LEU A 494 2.00 -14.00 -9.49
CA LEU A 494 3.15 -14.06 -10.42
C LEU A 494 3.91 -15.38 -10.37
N ASP A 495 3.69 -16.21 -9.35
CA ASP A 495 4.22 -17.58 -9.31
C ASP A 495 3.52 -18.52 -10.31
N ARG A 496 2.44 -18.08 -10.97
CA ARG A 496 1.67 -18.86 -11.95
C ARG A 496 1.72 -18.33 -13.38
N ALA A 497 1.60 -17.02 -13.56
CA ALA A 497 1.50 -16.41 -14.88
C ALA A 497 1.83 -14.90 -14.84
N MET A 498 2.14 -14.35 -16.01
CA MET A 498 2.24 -12.91 -16.19
C MET A 498 0.93 -12.21 -15.81
N ILE A 499 1.04 -11.09 -15.09
CA ILE A 499 -0.06 -10.18 -14.78
C ILE A 499 0.24 -8.83 -15.46
N PRO A 500 -0.18 -8.61 -16.72
CA PRO A 500 0.30 -7.47 -17.51
C PRO A 500 -0.50 -6.18 -17.24
N LEU A 501 -0.65 -5.81 -15.97
CA LEU A 501 -1.37 -4.62 -15.53
C LEU A 501 -0.59 -3.35 -15.89
N GLY A 502 -1.09 -2.57 -16.85
CA GLY A 502 -0.60 -1.23 -17.15
C GLY A 502 -0.57 -0.29 -15.93
N SER A 503 0.46 0.55 -15.85
CA SER A 503 0.81 1.42 -14.74
C SER A 503 1.02 0.71 -13.40
N CYS A 504 1.28 -0.60 -13.39
CA CYS A 504 1.51 -1.36 -12.16
C CYS A 504 2.89 -2.01 -12.08
N THR A 505 3.58 -2.19 -13.22
CA THR A 505 4.92 -2.79 -13.29
C THR A 505 5.02 -4.08 -12.47
N MET A 506 4.27 -5.10 -12.86
CA MET A 506 4.23 -6.42 -12.20
C MET A 506 5.52 -7.23 -12.49
N LYS A 507 6.67 -6.68 -12.11
CA LYS A 507 7.99 -7.29 -12.32
C LYS A 507 8.32 -8.33 -11.26
N LEU A 508 9.46 -9.00 -11.41
CA LEU A 508 9.98 -9.91 -10.40
C LEU A 508 10.16 -9.22 -9.04
N ASN A 509 9.67 -9.86 -7.98
CA ASN A 509 10.06 -9.61 -6.59
C ASN A 509 11.01 -10.74 -6.17
N ALA A 510 12.32 -10.52 -6.26
CA ALA A 510 13.26 -11.64 -6.17
C ALA A 510 13.40 -12.13 -4.72
N THR A 511 13.50 -13.44 -4.53
CA THR A 511 13.65 -14.04 -3.19
C THR A 511 14.81 -13.43 -2.41
N ALA A 512 15.95 -13.17 -3.06
CA ALA A 512 17.12 -12.55 -2.42
C ALA A 512 16.83 -11.14 -1.86
N GLU A 513 15.91 -10.39 -2.49
CA GLU A 513 15.50 -9.05 -2.05
C GLU A 513 14.55 -9.13 -0.84
N MET A 514 13.78 -10.22 -0.74
CA MET A 514 12.78 -10.45 0.31
C MET A 514 13.37 -11.02 1.61
N MET A 515 14.45 -11.79 1.54
CA MET A 515 14.95 -12.62 2.66
C MET A 515 15.30 -11.84 3.93
N ALA A 516 15.76 -10.59 3.82
CA ALA A 516 16.21 -9.83 4.98
C ALA A 516 15.09 -9.22 5.82
N LEU A 517 13.87 -9.18 5.30
CA LEU A 517 12.73 -8.53 5.95
C LEU A 517 12.35 -9.21 7.28
N SER A 518 12.55 -10.52 7.38
CA SER A 518 12.28 -11.30 8.59
C SER A 518 13.48 -11.47 9.51
N TRP A 519 14.62 -10.82 9.22
CA TRP A 519 15.77 -10.86 10.11
C TRP A 519 15.53 -10.00 11.34
N PRO A 520 15.73 -10.51 12.57
CA PRO A 520 15.44 -9.78 13.80
C PRO A 520 16.05 -8.38 13.87
N GLU A 521 17.26 -8.22 13.32
CA GLU A 521 18.02 -6.97 13.33
C GLU A 521 17.33 -5.84 12.52
N PHE A 522 16.44 -6.19 11.58
CA PHE A 522 15.61 -5.25 10.84
C PHE A 522 14.16 -5.28 11.31
N ALA A 523 13.61 -6.47 11.52
CA ALA A 523 12.20 -6.71 11.83
C ALA A 523 11.78 -6.20 13.22
N ASN A 524 12.69 -6.25 14.21
CA ASN A 524 12.36 -6.00 15.61
C ASN A 524 12.81 -4.62 16.12
N LEU A 525 13.29 -3.73 15.24
CA LEU A 525 13.68 -2.39 15.64
C LEU A 525 12.44 -1.49 15.74
N HIS A 526 12.28 -0.81 16.87
CA HIS A 526 11.20 0.15 17.10
C HIS A 526 11.47 1.46 16.32
N PRO A 527 10.48 2.10 15.65
CA PRO A 527 10.70 3.30 14.81
C PRO A 527 11.35 4.48 15.55
N TYR A 528 11.09 4.57 16.86
CA TYR A 528 11.64 5.62 17.74
C TYR A 528 12.78 5.14 18.63
N ALA A 529 13.42 4.02 18.29
CA ALA A 529 14.64 3.61 18.96
C ALA A 529 15.74 4.69 18.80
N PRO A 530 16.65 4.84 19.78
CA PRO A 530 17.81 5.72 19.66
C PRO A 530 18.58 5.51 18.34
N ALA A 531 19.02 6.60 17.71
CA ALA A 531 19.62 6.57 16.38
C ALA A 531 20.93 5.73 16.32
N ASP A 532 21.67 5.63 17.43
CA ASP A 532 22.86 4.79 17.57
C ASP A 532 22.55 3.28 17.52
N GLN A 533 21.30 2.88 17.72
CA GLN A 533 20.83 1.49 17.57
C GLN A 533 20.38 1.16 16.14
N ALA A 534 20.22 2.16 15.28
CA ALA A 534 19.68 2.01 13.93
C ALA A 534 20.75 2.25 12.84
N GLN A 535 22.03 2.02 13.12
CA GLN A 535 23.13 2.37 12.20
C GLN A 535 23.08 1.57 10.89
N GLY A 536 22.58 0.34 10.91
CA GLY A 536 22.33 -0.44 9.70
C GLY A 536 21.22 0.16 8.84
N TYR A 537 20.11 0.59 9.45
CA TYR A 537 19.08 1.35 8.73
C TYR A 537 19.62 2.66 8.18
N ALA A 538 20.40 3.42 8.96
CA ALA A 538 20.99 4.68 8.51
C ALA A 538 21.89 4.50 7.27
N GLU A 539 22.74 3.47 7.27
CA GLU A 539 23.58 3.15 6.12
C GLU A 539 22.75 2.74 4.89
N MET A 540 21.74 1.88 5.07
CA MET A 540 20.86 1.46 3.98
C MET A 540 20.08 2.64 3.39
N LEU A 541 19.49 3.48 4.25
CA LEU A 541 18.71 4.65 3.84
C LEU A 541 19.57 5.64 3.04
N SER A 542 20.75 5.99 3.56
CA SER A 542 21.68 6.92 2.90
C SER A 542 22.18 6.37 1.56
N ASP A 543 22.53 5.08 1.50
CA ASP A 543 23.04 4.45 0.28
C ASP A 543 21.95 4.24 -0.78
N LEU A 544 20.70 4.03 -0.37
CA LEU A 544 19.53 4.00 -1.26
C LEU A 544 19.21 5.41 -1.77
N GLU A 545 19.14 6.42 -0.89
CA GLU A 545 18.91 7.82 -1.27
C GLU A 545 19.91 8.29 -2.33
N ALA A 546 21.21 8.04 -2.12
CA ALA A 546 22.25 8.43 -3.07
C ALA A 546 22.03 7.82 -4.46
N LYS A 547 21.60 6.55 -4.53
CA LYS A 547 21.29 5.88 -5.80
C LYS A 547 20.04 6.44 -6.44
N LEU A 548 18.99 6.67 -5.66
CA LEU A 548 17.75 7.27 -6.17
C LEU A 548 18.01 8.69 -6.69
N CYS A 549 18.86 9.49 -6.05
CA CYS A 549 19.31 10.80 -6.55
C CYS A 549 20.01 10.66 -7.91
N GLN A 550 20.95 9.71 -8.04
CA GLN A 550 21.64 9.48 -9.32
C GLN A 550 20.69 9.01 -10.44
N ILE A 551 19.74 8.13 -10.10
CA ILE A 551 18.71 7.62 -11.03
C ILE A 551 17.79 8.73 -11.51
N THR A 552 17.42 9.66 -10.63
CA THR A 552 16.36 10.64 -10.90
C THR A 552 16.86 12.04 -11.26
N GLY A 553 18.11 12.36 -10.96
CA GLY A 553 18.65 13.71 -11.13
C GLY A 553 18.17 14.72 -10.08
N TYR A 554 17.61 14.24 -8.97
CA TYR A 554 17.27 15.06 -7.80
C TYR A 554 18.44 15.18 -6.81
N ASP A 555 18.31 16.11 -5.86
CA ASP A 555 19.37 16.48 -4.93
C ASP A 555 19.21 15.84 -3.54
N ALA A 556 17.99 15.48 -3.13
CA ALA A 556 17.72 14.76 -1.89
C ALA A 556 16.40 13.95 -1.98
N PHE A 557 16.21 13.00 -1.06
CA PHE A 557 14.96 12.26 -0.91
C PHE A 557 14.37 12.34 0.50
N SER A 558 13.04 12.42 0.59
CA SER A 558 12.31 12.01 1.80
C SER A 558 11.76 10.60 1.63
N MET A 559 12.14 9.70 2.55
CA MET A 559 11.64 8.31 2.60
C MET A 559 10.34 8.17 3.41
N GLN A 560 9.77 9.26 3.92
CA GLN A 560 8.61 9.20 4.81
C GLN A 560 7.31 8.72 4.15
N PRO A 561 6.95 9.14 2.91
CA PRO A 561 5.65 8.80 2.34
C PRO A 561 5.55 7.29 2.02
N ASN A 562 4.54 6.64 2.60
CA ASN A 562 4.36 5.18 2.57
C ASN A 562 3.40 4.69 1.45
N SER A 563 3.16 5.50 0.42
CA SER A 563 2.51 5.10 -0.83
C SER A 563 2.76 6.15 -1.91
N GLY A 564 2.54 5.83 -3.19
CA GLY A 564 2.69 6.80 -4.28
C GLY A 564 1.79 8.04 -4.11
N ALA A 565 0.52 7.83 -3.73
CA ALA A 565 -0.41 8.91 -3.44
C ALA A 565 0.04 9.80 -2.25
N GLN A 566 0.66 9.21 -1.22
CA GLN A 566 1.27 10.00 -0.15
C GLN A 566 2.51 10.76 -0.63
N GLY A 567 3.25 10.23 -1.60
CA GLY A 567 4.36 10.94 -2.25
C GLY A 567 3.88 12.13 -3.10
N GLU A 568 2.76 12.00 -3.81
CA GLU A 568 2.09 13.14 -4.45
C GLU A 568 1.71 14.20 -3.45
N TYR A 569 0.97 13.83 -2.40
CA TYR A 569 0.57 14.75 -1.34
C TYR A 569 1.78 15.44 -0.68
N ALA A 570 2.82 14.68 -0.35
CA ALA A 570 4.06 15.22 0.24
C ALA A 570 4.77 16.20 -0.68
N GLY A 571 4.89 15.87 -1.98
CA GLY A 571 5.55 16.75 -2.95
C GLY A 571 4.80 18.05 -3.16
N LEU A 572 3.46 18.00 -3.24
CA LEU A 572 2.63 19.20 -3.37
C LEU A 572 2.68 20.08 -2.12
N LEU A 573 2.69 19.49 -0.92
CA LEU A 573 2.89 20.26 0.31
C LEU A 573 4.29 20.86 0.41
N THR A 574 5.31 20.15 -0.08
CA THR A 574 6.68 20.68 -0.17
C THR A 574 6.71 21.92 -1.08
N ILE A 575 6.05 21.86 -2.25
CA ILE A 575 5.88 23.00 -3.14
C ILE A 575 5.12 24.15 -2.46
N ARG A 576 4.03 23.85 -1.75
CA ARG A 576 3.23 24.86 -1.04
C ARG A 576 4.08 25.59 0.01
N ARG A 577 4.81 24.85 0.85
CA ARG A 577 5.70 25.41 1.88
C ARG A 577 6.84 26.23 1.27
N TYR A 578 7.33 25.85 0.09
CA TYR A 578 8.30 26.65 -0.67
C TYR A 578 7.72 28.00 -1.12
N HIS A 579 6.50 28.03 -1.66
CA HIS A 579 5.83 29.28 -2.02
C HIS A 579 5.54 30.16 -0.79
N GLU A 580 5.10 29.56 0.32
CA GLU A 580 4.86 30.25 1.59
C GLU A 580 6.14 30.90 2.14
N ALA A 581 7.24 30.16 2.15
CA ALA A 581 8.54 30.67 2.61
C ALA A 581 9.06 31.85 1.79
N ARG A 582 8.58 32.02 0.55
CA ARG A 582 8.92 33.12 -0.36
C ARG A 582 7.92 34.28 -0.31
N GLY A 583 6.84 34.18 0.46
CA GLY A 583 5.77 35.18 0.50
C GLY A 583 4.73 35.05 -0.62
N ASP A 584 4.81 34.00 -1.44
CA ASP A 584 3.91 33.74 -2.58
C ASP A 584 2.84 32.69 -2.25
N GLY A 585 2.46 32.53 -0.96
CA GLY A 585 1.51 31.52 -0.48
C GLY A 585 0.08 31.63 -1.04
N HIS A 586 -0.23 32.68 -1.79
CA HIS A 586 -1.49 32.81 -2.53
C HIS A 586 -1.56 31.87 -3.76
N ARG A 587 -0.42 31.35 -4.22
CA ARG A 587 -0.33 30.41 -5.35
C ARG A 587 -0.92 29.05 -4.95
N ASN A 588 -2.08 28.72 -5.50
CA ASN A 588 -2.81 27.48 -5.22
C ASN A 588 -3.39 26.77 -6.45
N ILE A 589 -3.12 27.25 -7.67
CA ILE A 589 -3.57 26.59 -8.90
C ILE A 589 -2.63 25.43 -9.24
N CYS A 590 -3.19 24.25 -9.50
CA CYS A 590 -2.47 23.08 -9.99
C CYS A 590 -2.99 22.67 -11.37
N LEU A 591 -2.14 22.74 -12.40
CA LEU A 591 -2.48 22.29 -13.75
C LEU A 591 -2.33 20.76 -13.86
N ILE A 592 -3.38 20.06 -14.28
CA ILE A 592 -3.36 18.58 -14.38
C ILE A 592 -3.98 18.13 -15.72
N PRO A 593 -3.25 17.38 -16.56
CA PRO A 593 -3.81 16.80 -17.78
C PRO A 593 -4.95 15.80 -17.51
N THR A 594 -5.91 15.70 -18.42
CA THR A 594 -7.02 14.72 -18.31
C THR A 594 -6.54 13.27 -18.27
N SER A 595 -5.37 12.98 -18.86
CA SER A 595 -4.75 11.66 -18.87
C SER A 595 -4.12 11.26 -17.53
N ALA A 596 -3.86 12.21 -16.63
CA ALA A 596 -3.22 11.92 -15.34
C ALA A 596 -4.02 10.89 -14.51
N HIS A 597 -3.31 10.11 -13.70
CA HIS A 597 -3.91 9.14 -12.79
C HIS A 597 -4.87 9.84 -11.80
N GLY A 598 -5.87 9.09 -11.31
CA GLY A 598 -6.93 9.65 -10.46
C GLY A 598 -6.43 10.14 -9.10
N THR A 599 -5.25 9.68 -8.67
CA THR A 599 -4.57 10.16 -7.45
C THR A 599 -4.11 11.60 -7.59
N ASN A 600 -3.58 12.04 -8.74
CA ASN A 600 -3.04 13.37 -8.93
C ASN A 600 -4.06 14.48 -8.55
N PRO A 601 -5.28 14.52 -9.13
CA PRO A 601 -6.27 15.52 -8.75
C PRO A 601 -6.81 15.34 -7.32
N ALA A 602 -6.88 14.12 -6.80
CA ALA A 602 -7.26 13.87 -5.41
C ALA A 602 -6.22 14.40 -4.41
N SER A 603 -4.93 14.17 -4.68
CA SER A 603 -3.78 14.66 -3.90
C SER A 603 -3.68 16.18 -3.97
N ALA A 604 -3.93 16.79 -5.13
CA ALA A 604 -3.96 18.25 -5.27
C ALA A 604 -5.08 18.89 -4.45
N GLN A 605 -6.30 18.35 -4.51
CA GLN A 605 -7.40 18.83 -3.68
C GLN A 605 -7.08 18.66 -2.18
N MET A 606 -6.52 17.50 -1.81
CA MET A 606 -6.12 17.22 -0.43
C MET A 606 -5.02 18.16 0.08
N ALA A 607 -4.14 18.65 -0.80
CA ALA A 607 -3.13 19.66 -0.50
C ALA A 607 -3.67 21.11 -0.58
N GLY A 608 -4.99 21.31 -0.63
CA GLY A 608 -5.61 22.64 -0.67
C GLY A 608 -5.47 23.37 -2.01
N MET A 609 -5.05 22.68 -3.07
CA MET A 609 -4.88 23.27 -4.40
C MET A 609 -6.15 23.18 -5.23
N LYS A 610 -6.38 24.19 -6.07
CA LYS A 610 -7.46 24.20 -7.07
C LYS A 610 -6.96 23.60 -8.38
N VAL A 611 -7.55 22.46 -8.75
CA VAL A 611 -7.23 21.77 -10.01
C VAL A 611 -7.79 22.54 -11.20
N VAL A 612 -6.93 22.83 -12.17
CA VAL A 612 -7.29 23.33 -13.50
C VAL A 612 -6.90 22.26 -14.51
N VAL A 613 -7.91 21.67 -15.14
CA VAL A 613 -7.74 20.55 -16.07
C VAL A 613 -7.14 21.05 -17.38
N VAL A 614 -6.13 20.36 -17.91
CA VAL A 614 -5.53 20.59 -19.23
C VAL A 614 -5.97 19.49 -20.20
N GLY A 615 -6.30 19.88 -21.43
CA GLY A 615 -6.71 18.97 -22.49
C GLY A 615 -5.57 18.09 -23.00
N VAL A 616 -5.95 17.02 -23.71
CA VAL A 616 -5.04 16.18 -24.49
C VAL A 616 -5.35 16.37 -25.98
N ALA A 617 -4.31 16.40 -26.79
CA ALA A 617 -4.41 16.46 -28.24
C ALA A 617 -4.91 15.10 -28.81
N ALA A 618 -5.27 15.07 -30.10
CA ALA A 618 -5.82 13.88 -30.75
C ALA A 618 -4.85 12.68 -30.79
N ASP A 619 -3.54 12.95 -30.72
CA ASP A 619 -2.48 11.96 -30.63
C ASP A 619 -2.22 11.45 -29.20
N GLY A 620 -2.98 11.96 -28.22
CA GLY A 620 -2.90 11.58 -26.81
C GLY A 620 -1.88 12.37 -25.99
N ASN A 621 -1.12 13.29 -26.59
CA ASN A 621 -0.16 14.14 -25.88
C ASN A 621 -0.85 15.28 -25.12
N ILE A 622 -0.15 15.95 -24.22
CA ILE A 622 -0.66 17.18 -23.59
C ILE A 622 -0.84 18.26 -24.66
N ASP A 623 -2.01 18.91 -24.68
CA ASP A 623 -2.24 20.07 -25.54
C ASP A 623 -1.41 21.26 -25.00
N VAL A 624 -0.25 21.50 -25.61
CA VAL A 624 0.69 22.57 -25.21
C VAL A 624 0.07 23.96 -25.35
N ALA A 625 -0.83 24.17 -26.32
CA ALA A 625 -1.47 25.47 -26.53
C ALA A 625 -2.48 25.75 -25.41
N ASP A 626 -3.31 24.76 -25.07
CA ASP A 626 -4.22 24.84 -23.94
C ASP A 626 -3.46 24.96 -22.60
N PHE A 627 -2.38 24.19 -22.42
CA PHE A 627 -1.50 24.28 -21.25
C PHE A 627 -0.94 25.69 -21.09
N ARG A 628 -0.38 26.27 -22.16
CA ARG A 628 0.16 27.64 -22.16
C ARG A 628 -0.91 28.66 -21.82
N ALA A 629 -2.06 28.60 -22.48
CA ALA A 629 -3.15 29.53 -22.23
C ALA A 629 -3.61 29.50 -20.77
N LYS A 630 -3.71 28.31 -20.17
CA LYS A 630 -4.09 28.13 -18.75
C LYS A 630 -2.98 28.57 -17.78
N ALA A 631 -1.72 28.29 -18.10
CA ALA A 631 -0.59 28.74 -17.30
C ALA A 631 -0.51 30.27 -17.27
N GLU A 632 -0.65 30.93 -18.42
CA GLU A 632 -0.64 32.41 -18.53
C GLU A 632 -1.88 33.02 -17.85
N ALA A 633 -3.07 32.45 -18.05
CA ALA A 633 -4.30 32.91 -17.39
C ALA A 633 -4.27 32.79 -15.86
N HIS A 634 -3.46 31.87 -15.33
CA HIS A 634 -3.31 31.64 -13.90
C HIS A 634 -1.93 32.04 -13.36
N ALA A 635 -1.11 32.79 -14.10
CA ALA A 635 0.29 33.05 -13.76
C ALA A 635 0.51 33.63 -12.35
N GLU A 636 -0.37 34.51 -11.89
CA GLU A 636 -0.31 35.07 -10.54
C GLU A 636 -0.55 34.02 -9.44
N ASN A 637 -1.39 33.02 -9.71
CA ASN A 637 -1.83 32.02 -8.72
C ASN A 637 -1.29 30.61 -9.00
N LEU A 638 -0.44 30.43 -10.02
CA LEU A 638 0.09 29.13 -10.43
C LEU A 638 1.06 28.61 -9.38
N ALA A 639 0.68 27.52 -8.72
CA ALA A 639 1.49 26.83 -7.72
C ALA A 639 2.33 25.73 -8.37
N ALA A 640 1.67 24.88 -9.17
CA ALA A 640 2.31 23.71 -9.74
C ALA A 640 1.63 23.23 -11.05
N CYS A 641 2.32 22.35 -11.77
CA CYS A 641 1.69 21.39 -12.66
C CYS A 641 2.00 19.96 -12.19
N MET A 642 1.09 19.02 -12.45
CA MET A 642 1.36 17.58 -12.29
C MET A 642 1.31 16.91 -13.66
N ILE A 643 2.40 16.29 -14.07
CA ILE A 643 2.51 15.51 -15.30
C ILE A 643 3.03 14.11 -14.99
N THR A 644 2.74 13.13 -15.83
CA THR A 644 3.31 11.78 -15.75
C THR A 644 4.23 11.59 -16.95
N TYR A 645 5.43 11.04 -16.73
CA TYR A 645 6.38 10.86 -17.83
C TYR A 645 7.11 9.50 -17.76
N PRO A 646 7.11 8.70 -18.86
CA PRO A 646 6.23 8.83 -20.02
C PRO A 646 4.76 8.84 -19.62
N SER A 647 3.90 9.39 -20.48
CA SER A 647 2.49 9.62 -20.14
C SER A 647 1.77 8.31 -19.81
N THR A 648 0.60 8.42 -19.16
CA THR A 648 -0.28 7.26 -18.89
C THR A 648 -0.82 6.60 -20.16
N HIS A 649 -0.59 7.20 -21.33
CA HIS A 649 -0.87 6.58 -22.63
C HIS A 649 0.27 5.67 -23.12
N GLY A 650 1.39 5.57 -22.38
CA GLY A 650 2.53 4.74 -22.74
C GLY A 650 3.39 5.33 -23.85
N VAL A 651 3.52 6.66 -23.92
CA VAL A 651 4.28 7.35 -24.98
C VAL A 651 5.23 8.41 -24.38
N PHE A 652 6.42 8.55 -24.97
CA PHE A 652 7.34 9.64 -24.67
C PHE A 652 6.95 10.91 -25.44
N GLU A 653 6.45 11.91 -24.72
CA GLU A 653 6.11 13.21 -25.31
C GLU A 653 7.37 14.04 -25.58
N THR A 654 7.53 14.53 -26.81
CA THR A 654 8.67 15.37 -27.20
C THR A 654 8.60 16.80 -26.66
N THR A 655 7.47 17.19 -26.08
CA THR A 655 7.17 18.56 -25.61
C THR A 655 7.32 18.73 -24.10
N VAL A 656 7.73 17.69 -23.36
CA VAL A 656 7.77 17.71 -21.88
C VAL A 656 8.63 18.85 -21.32
N ARG A 657 9.77 19.17 -21.95
CA ARG A 657 10.61 20.31 -21.53
C ARG A 657 9.88 21.65 -21.68
N ALA A 658 9.14 21.82 -22.77
CA ALA A 658 8.36 23.04 -22.99
C ALA A 658 7.28 23.20 -21.91
N ILE A 659 6.64 22.11 -21.46
CA ILE A 659 5.69 22.12 -20.35
C ILE A 659 6.36 22.57 -19.04
N CYS A 660 7.56 22.05 -18.74
CA CYS A 660 8.35 22.49 -17.60
C CYS A 660 8.68 23.98 -17.68
N ASP A 661 9.23 24.42 -18.82
CA ASP A 661 9.64 25.81 -19.06
C ASP A 661 8.46 26.79 -18.94
N ILE A 662 7.29 26.44 -19.51
CA ILE A 662 6.07 27.24 -19.38
C ILE A 662 5.65 27.37 -17.92
N THR A 663 5.71 26.27 -17.15
CA THR A 663 5.34 26.27 -15.73
C THR A 663 6.28 27.17 -14.92
N HIS A 664 7.58 27.01 -15.11
CA HIS A 664 8.60 27.82 -14.42
C HIS A 664 8.52 29.30 -14.81
N ALA A 665 8.30 29.61 -16.09
CA ALA A 665 8.14 30.99 -16.57
C ALA A 665 6.94 31.72 -15.94
N ASN A 666 5.92 30.97 -15.51
CA ASN A 666 4.74 31.50 -14.82
C ASN A 666 4.81 31.32 -13.29
N GLY A 667 5.99 31.04 -12.74
CA GLY A 667 6.25 30.99 -11.29
C GLY A 667 5.79 29.71 -10.58
N GLY A 668 5.31 28.71 -11.32
CA GLY A 668 4.91 27.41 -10.77
C GLY A 668 6.10 26.46 -10.55
N GLN A 669 5.80 25.29 -9.97
CA GLN A 669 6.73 24.17 -9.82
C GLN A 669 6.24 22.93 -10.58
N VAL A 670 7.16 22.10 -11.04
CA VAL A 670 6.85 20.93 -11.86
C VAL A 670 6.90 19.67 -10.99
N TYR A 671 5.74 19.07 -10.76
CA TYR A 671 5.62 17.74 -10.19
C TYR A 671 5.57 16.71 -11.32
N ILE A 672 6.55 15.79 -11.36
CA ILE A 672 6.54 14.66 -12.30
C ILE A 672 6.17 13.40 -11.51
N ASP A 673 5.03 12.81 -11.81
CA ASP A 673 4.62 11.50 -11.33
C ASP A 673 5.58 10.42 -11.88
N GLY A 674 6.32 9.79 -10.97
CA GLY A 674 7.34 8.80 -11.28
C GLY A 674 6.84 7.35 -11.27
N ALA A 675 5.52 7.11 -11.30
CA ALA A 675 4.97 5.77 -11.42
C ALA A 675 5.49 5.00 -12.66
N ASN A 676 5.78 5.73 -13.74
CA ASN A 676 6.25 5.20 -15.02
C ASN A 676 7.79 5.21 -15.16
N MET A 677 8.52 5.34 -14.06
CA MET A 677 9.99 5.33 -14.07
C MET A 677 10.61 4.06 -14.63
N ASN A 678 9.86 2.94 -14.75
CA ASN A 678 10.36 1.71 -15.39
C ASN A 678 10.72 1.89 -16.88
N ALA A 679 10.27 2.97 -17.52
CA ALA A 679 10.70 3.37 -18.86
C ALA A 679 11.89 4.35 -18.88
N MET A 680 12.30 4.88 -17.73
CA MET A 680 13.27 5.97 -17.64
C MET A 680 14.60 5.59 -16.98
N VAL A 681 14.61 4.65 -16.03
CA VAL A 681 15.83 4.35 -15.24
C VAL A 681 17.02 4.04 -16.15
N GLY A 682 18.08 4.86 -16.04
CA GLY A 682 19.30 4.74 -16.85
C GLY A 682 19.21 5.31 -18.26
N LEU A 683 18.05 5.80 -18.69
CA LEU A 683 17.80 6.37 -20.01
C LEU A 683 17.48 7.87 -19.97
N ALA A 684 16.76 8.32 -18.94
CA ALA A 684 16.39 9.72 -18.73
C ALA A 684 16.16 9.97 -17.23
N ARG A 685 16.30 11.23 -16.80
CA ARG A 685 16.20 11.60 -15.39
C ARG A 685 15.18 12.72 -15.22
N PRO A 686 14.07 12.55 -14.46
CA PRO A 686 13.03 13.58 -14.32
C PRO A 686 13.58 14.94 -13.85
N GLY A 687 14.57 14.94 -12.95
CA GLY A 687 15.23 16.17 -12.51
C GLY A 687 16.04 16.88 -13.62
N ASP A 688 16.48 16.18 -14.66
CA ASP A 688 17.14 16.80 -15.82
C ASP A 688 16.14 17.23 -16.90
N VAL A 689 14.94 16.65 -16.91
CA VAL A 689 13.84 17.02 -17.81
C VAL A 689 13.26 18.38 -17.42
N GLY A 690 13.30 18.72 -16.13
CA GLY A 690 12.77 19.96 -15.57
C GLY A 690 11.83 19.74 -14.38
N GLY A 691 11.71 18.52 -13.87
CA GLY A 691 10.97 18.23 -12.64
C GLY A 691 11.66 18.86 -11.43
N ASP A 692 10.86 19.48 -10.56
CA ASP A 692 11.31 19.99 -9.26
C ASP A 692 11.14 18.92 -8.17
N VAL A 693 10.11 18.07 -8.32
CA VAL A 693 9.81 16.97 -7.40
C VAL A 693 9.14 15.81 -8.13
N SER A 694 9.48 14.59 -7.72
CA SER A 694 8.76 13.37 -8.10
C SER A 694 8.61 12.43 -6.92
N HIS A 695 7.49 11.73 -6.84
CA HIS A 695 7.48 10.47 -6.09
C HIS A 695 7.98 9.31 -6.96
N LEU A 696 8.43 8.23 -6.32
CA LEU A 696 8.70 6.96 -6.97
C LEU A 696 7.81 5.87 -6.37
N ASN A 697 7.16 5.04 -7.19
CA ASN A 697 6.54 3.82 -6.68
C ASN A 697 7.60 2.71 -6.55
N LEU A 698 8.15 2.54 -5.35
CA LEU A 698 9.11 1.45 -5.11
C LEU A 698 8.49 0.05 -5.30
N HIS A 699 7.17 -0.04 -5.10
CA HIS A 699 6.34 -1.24 -5.31
C HIS A 699 5.90 -1.44 -6.77
N LYS A 700 6.46 -0.65 -7.69
CA LYS A 700 6.34 -0.85 -9.13
C LYS A 700 7.75 -1.01 -9.68
N THR A 701 8.47 0.10 -9.83
CA THR A 701 9.76 0.16 -10.51
C THR A 701 10.89 -0.55 -9.74
N PHE A 702 10.84 -0.59 -8.41
CA PHE A 702 11.96 -1.04 -7.56
C PHE A 702 11.62 -2.27 -6.69
N ALA A 703 10.84 -3.17 -7.27
CA ALA A 703 10.65 -4.56 -6.84
C ALA A 703 9.99 -4.82 -5.47
N ILE A 704 9.56 -3.80 -4.71
CA ILE A 704 8.70 -4.05 -3.53
C ILE A 704 7.44 -4.81 -4.01
N PRO A 705 7.03 -5.90 -3.33
CA PRO A 705 5.91 -6.71 -3.76
C PRO A 705 4.58 -5.98 -3.65
N HIS A 706 3.69 -6.28 -4.59
CA HIS A 706 2.37 -5.67 -4.71
C HIS A 706 1.40 -6.05 -3.58
N GLY A 707 1.61 -7.18 -2.91
CA GLY A 707 0.97 -7.56 -1.65
C GLY A 707 -0.55 -7.74 -1.69
N GLY A 708 -1.14 -8.01 -2.86
CA GLY A 708 -2.58 -8.05 -3.04
C GLY A 708 -3.26 -6.66 -2.99
N GLY A 709 -2.48 -5.58 -3.04
CA GLY A 709 -2.94 -4.19 -2.90
C GLY A 709 -2.23 -3.38 -1.81
N GLY A 710 -1.00 -3.75 -1.46
CA GLY A 710 -0.17 -3.14 -0.42
C GLY A 710 0.66 -4.17 0.34
N PRO A 711 1.93 -3.88 0.69
CA PRO A 711 2.41 -2.53 1.01
C PRO A 711 2.96 -1.74 -0.18
N GLY A 712 3.14 -0.43 0.03
CA GLY A 712 3.88 0.45 -0.88
C GLY A 712 4.86 1.34 -0.14
N MET A 713 5.75 1.98 -0.90
CA MET A 713 6.55 3.15 -0.51
C MET A 713 6.55 4.14 -1.68
N GLY A 714 6.43 5.43 -1.35
CA GLY A 714 6.35 6.53 -2.31
C GLY A 714 7.33 7.66 -2.00
N PRO A 715 8.64 7.38 -1.83
CA PRO A 715 9.61 8.41 -1.46
C PRO A 715 9.64 9.53 -2.51
N ILE A 716 9.86 10.76 -2.07
CA ILE A 716 9.92 11.93 -2.95
C ILE A 716 11.35 12.40 -3.15
N GLY A 717 11.78 12.49 -4.40
CA GLY A 717 13.02 13.15 -4.78
C GLY A 717 12.74 14.60 -5.13
N VAL A 718 13.58 15.52 -4.66
CA VAL A 718 13.40 16.95 -4.86
C VAL A 718 14.68 17.66 -5.30
N LYS A 719 14.52 18.78 -6.01
CA LYS A 719 15.61 19.72 -6.29
C LYS A 719 16.03 20.49 -5.04
N ALA A 720 17.26 21.01 -5.07
CA ALA A 720 17.93 21.63 -3.93
C ALA A 720 17.10 22.72 -3.21
N HIS A 721 16.33 23.52 -3.96
CA HIS A 721 15.51 24.59 -3.37
C HIS A 721 14.30 24.09 -2.59
N LEU A 722 13.87 22.84 -2.78
CA LEU A 722 12.77 22.21 -2.05
C LEU A 722 13.21 21.41 -0.82
N VAL A 723 14.51 21.10 -0.68
CA VAL A 723 15.05 20.31 0.43
C VAL A 723 14.66 20.84 1.82
N PRO A 724 14.73 22.16 2.11
CA PRO A 724 14.36 22.70 3.42
C PRO A 724 12.87 22.54 3.78
N HIS A 725 12.04 22.12 2.83
CA HIS A 725 10.58 22.04 2.96
C HIS A 725 10.07 20.59 3.05
N LEU A 726 10.97 19.60 3.05
CA LEU A 726 10.63 18.18 3.15
C LEU A 726 9.99 17.81 4.51
N PRO A 727 9.25 16.69 4.58
CA PRO A 727 8.73 16.14 5.83
C PRO A 727 9.82 15.89 6.88
N GLY A 728 9.53 16.25 8.13
CA GLY A 728 10.40 16.12 9.31
C GLY A 728 10.05 14.92 10.19
N ASN A 729 10.46 14.95 11.46
CA ASN A 729 10.20 13.87 12.42
C ASN A 729 8.80 13.97 13.05
N PRO A 730 7.88 13.03 12.77
CA PRO A 730 6.51 13.08 13.28
C PRO A 730 6.43 13.00 14.81
N ALA A 731 7.32 12.27 15.48
CA ALA A 731 7.31 12.17 16.95
C ALA A 731 7.76 13.45 17.65
N ALA A 732 8.43 14.36 16.93
CA ALA A 732 8.82 15.68 17.42
C ALA A 732 7.71 16.74 17.19
N GLY A 733 6.57 16.37 16.60
CA GLY A 733 5.51 17.31 16.24
C GLY A 733 5.81 18.14 14.98
N GLU A 734 6.80 17.73 14.19
CA GLU A 734 7.18 18.40 12.95
C GLU A 734 6.19 18.08 11.81
N PHE A 735 6.33 18.81 10.69
CA PHE A 735 5.58 18.58 9.46
C PHE A 735 5.69 17.11 9.03
N ALA A 736 4.56 16.40 9.01
CA ALA A 736 4.54 14.94 8.90
C ALA A 736 3.45 14.43 7.96
N ILE A 737 3.84 13.49 7.12
CA ILE A 737 2.99 12.83 6.12
C ILE A 737 2.56 11.45 6.60
N SER A 738 3.46 10.73 7.28
CA SER A 738 3.27 9.36 7.76
C SER A 738 3.54 9.29 9.26
N ALA A 739 3.01 8.26 9.93
CA ALA A 739 3.17 8.10 11.37
C ALA A 739 4.63 7.84 11.79
N ALA A 740 5.44 7.17 10.95
CA ALA A 740 6.85 6.88 11.22
C ALA A 740 7.79 7.75 10.37
N PRO A 741 9.01 8.10 10.84
CA PRO A 741 9.90 9.04 10.15
C PRO A 741 10.31 8.60 8.74
N PHE A 742 10.43 7.29 8.53
CA PHE A 742 10.82 6.67 7.26
C PHE A 742 9.72 5.75 6.70
N GLY A 743 8.46 6.01 7.07
CA GLY A 743 7.32 5.19 6.65
C GLY A 743 7.52 3.71 6.98
N SER A 744 7.41 2.86 5.96
CA SER A 744 7.63 1.40 6.06
C SER A 744 9.10 1.05 5.83
N ALA A 745 9.98 1.41 6.77
CA ALA A 745 11.43 1.34 6.57
C ALA A 745 11.95 -0.06 6.20
N SER A 746 11.38 -1.13 6.77
CA SER A 746 11.84 -2.51 6.52
C SER A 746 11.79 -2.95 5.05
N ILE A 747 10.80 -2.49 4.29
CA ILE A 747 10.64 -2.88 2.87
C ILE A 747 11.53 -2.06 1.92
N LEU A 748 12.20 -1.01 2.40
CA LEU A 748 13.22 -0.30 1.62
C LEU A 748 14.46 -1.19 1.35
N LEU A 749 14.67 -2.23 2.17
CA LEU A 749 15.70 -3.24 1.94
C LEU A 749 15.55 -3.93 0.58
N ILE A 750 14.32 -4.07 0.08
CA ILE A 750 14.04 -4.71 -1.22
C ILE A 750 14.61 -3.86 -2.34
N SER A 751 14.20 -2.59 -2.41
CA SER A 751 14.66 -1.67 -3.46
C SER A 751 16.16 -1.40 -3.38
N TRP A 752 16.72 -1.36 -2.17
CA TRP A 752 18.17 -1.29 -1.99
C TRP A 752 18.88 -2.52 -2.55
N SER A 753 18.37 -3.72 -2.23
CA SER A 753 18.90 -4.99 -2.75
C SER A 753 18.80 -5.07 -4.27
N TYR A 754 17.67 -4.67 -4.86
CA TYR A 754 17.46 -4.59 -6.30
C TYR A 754 18.52 -3.70 -6.97
N CYS A 755 18.77 -2.50 -6.43
CA CYS A 755 19.79 -1.59 -6.98
C CYS A 755 21.22 -2.17 -6.89
N LEU A 756 21.53 -2.92 -5.84
CA LEU A 756 22.82 -3.58 -5.66
C LEU A 756 22.98 -4.81 -6.58
N LEU A 757 21.93 -5.59 -6.74
CA LEU A 757 21.88 -6.79 -7.59
C LEU A 757 21.97 -6.45 -9.07
N MET A 758 21.25 -5.41 -9.49
CA MET A 758 21.23 -4.99 -10.90
C MET A 758 22.46 -4.17 -11.27
N GLY A 759 22.97 -3.34 -10.35
CA GLY A 759 23.94 -2.30 -10.68
C GLY A 759 23.39 -1.30 -11.71
N GLY A 760 24.21 -0.33 -12.13
CA GLY A 760 23.76 0.69 -13.09
C GLY A 760 23.45 0.12 -14.49
N GLU A 761 24.29 -0.79 -14.98
CA GLU A 761 24.14 -1.42 -16.29
C GLU A 761 22.89 -2.33 -16.35
N GLY A 762 22.68 -3.17 -15.33
CA GLY A 762 21.53 -4.06 -15.27
C GLY A 762 20.22 -3.29 -15.15
N LEU A 763 20.15 -2.22 -14.35
CA LEU A 763 18.97 -1.36 -14.28
C LEU A 763 18.65 -0.71 -15.63
N THR A 764 19.68 -0.23 -16.34
CA THR A 764 19.51 0.36 -17.67
C THR A 764 19.01 -0.69 -18.67
N GLN A 765 19.56 -1.90 -18.63
CA GLN A 765 19.14 -3.02 -19.48
C GLN A 765 17.67 -3.40 -19.20
N ALA A 766 17.26 -3.48 -17.93
CA ALA A 766 15.88 -3.76 -17.53
C ALA A 766 14.90 -2.77 -18.17
N THR A 767 15.17 -1.46 -18.07
CA THR A 767 14.37 -0.42 -18.73
C THR A 767 14.26 -0.64 -20.24
N LYS A 768 15.38 -0.92 -20.91
CA LYS A 768 15.39 -1.16 -22.36
C LYS A 768 14.57 -2.39 -22.74
N THR A 769 14.68 -3.47 -21.97
CA THR A 769 13.92 -4.70 -22.22
C THR A 769 12.43 -4.51 -21.92
N ALA A 770 12.03 -3.75 -20.91
CA ALA A 770 10.63 -3.42 -20.66
C ALA A 770 9.99 -2.72 -21.87
N ILE A 771 10.69 -1.75 -22.47
CA ILE A 771 10.24 -1.06 -23.69
C ILE A 771 10.17 -2.03 -24.87
N LEU A 772 11.18 -2.91 -25.04
CA LEU A 772 11.18 -3.93 -26.10
C LEU A 772 10.00 -4.90 -25.96
N SER A 773 9.73 -5.42 -24.77
CA SER A 773 8.63 -6.35 -24.50
C SER A 773 7.27 -5.73 -24.81
N ALA A 774 7.04 -4.47 -24.43
CA ALA A 774 5.81 -3.76 -24.72
C ALA A 774 5.60 -3.55 -26.23
N ASN A 775 6.64 -3.12 -26.95
CA ASN A 775 6.58 -2.94 -28.39
C ASN A 775 6.43 -4.26 -29.15
N TYR A 776 7.02 -5.35 -28.65
CA TYR A 776 6.84 -6.68 -29.20
C TYR A 776 5.37 -7.12 -29.14
N ILE A 777 4.72 -6.97 -27.97
CA ILE A 777 3.28 -7.23 -27.81
C ILE A 777 2.46 -6.33 -28.72
N ALA A 778 2.70 -5.01 -28.68
CA ALA A 778 1.97 -4.04 -29.49
C ALA A 778 2.02 -4.39 -30.98
N ARG A 779 3.22 -4.73 -31.49
CA ARG A 779 3.43 -5.11 -32.90
C ARG A 779 2.68 -6.39 -33.27
N LYS A 780 2.68 -7.39 -32.41
CA LYS A 780 2.01 -8.69 -32.67
C LYS A 780 0.49 -8.61 -32.58
N LEU A 781 -0.06 -7.67 -31.81
CA LEU A 781 -1.51 -7.51 -31.60
C LEU A 781 -2.16 -6.44 -32.49
N ALA A 782 -1.38 -5.54 -33.09
CA ALA A 782 -1.86 -4.38 -33.85
C ALA A 782 -2.91 -4.67 -34.95
N SER A 783 -2.89 -5.86 -35.56
CA SER A 783 -3.84 -6.24 -36.61
C SER A 783 -5.24 -6.59 -36.08
N ALA A 784 -5.33 -7.05 -34.83
CA ALA A 784 -6.59 -7.43 -34.18
C ALA A 784 -7.09 -6.35 -33.21
N TYR A 785 -6.16 -5.64 -32.59
CA TYR A 785 -6.41 -4.57 -31.63
C TYR A 785 -5.56 -3.36 -32.03
N PRO A 786 -6.16 -2.28 -32.57
CA PRO A 786 -5.41 -1.07 -32.86
C PRO A 786 -4.69 -0.53 -31.63
N ILE A 787 -3.46 -0.08 -31.81
CA ILE A 787 -2.70 0.59 -30.75
C ILE A 787 -3.19 2.03 -30.69
N LEU A 788 -3.83 2.41 -29.58
CA LEU A 788 -4.58 3.67 -29.51
C LEU A 788 -3.66 4.90 -29.59
N TYR A 789 -2.50 4.84 -28.93
CA TYR A 789 -1.51 5.91 -28.93
C TYR A 789 -0.11 5.33 -29.18
N SER A 790 0.67 6.03 -30.00
CA SER A 790 2.07 5.71 -30.28
C SER A 790 2.80 6.96 -30.71
N SER A 791 4.13 6.92 -30.66
CA SER A 791 4.98 7.94 -31.28
C SER A 791 4.73 8.02 -32.80
N ALA A 792 5.24 9.08 -33.44
CA ALA A 792 5.16 9.21 -34.91
C ALA A 792 5.81 8.04 -35.67
N ALA A 793 6.77 7.35 -35.05
CA ALA A 793 7.42 6.15 -35.58
C ALA A 793 6.62 4.84 -35.30
N GLY A 794 5.48 4.92 -34.63
CA GLY A 794 4.64 3.77 -34.30
C GLY A 794 5.11 2.98 -33.07
N HIS A 795 6.00 3.55 -32.25
CA HIS A 795 6.52 2.92 -31.04
C HIS A 795 5.84 3.43 -29.77
N VAL A 796 5.80 2.56 -28.75
CA VAL A 796 5.35 2.84 -27.39
C VAL A 796 6.53 2.84 -26.41
N ALA A 797 6.31 3.24 -25.16
CA ALA A 797 7.27 3.15 -24.06
C ALA A 797 7.25 1.73 -23.44
N HIS A 798 7.07 1.61 -22.12
CA HIS A 798 7.02 0.34 -21.39
C HIS A 798 5.62 -0.29 -21.34
N GLU A 799 4.60 0.38 -21.86
CA GLU A 799 3.22 -0.07 -21.88
C GLU A 799 2.49 0.40 -23.15
N CYS A 800 1.39 -0.25 -23.51
CA CYS A 800 0.55 0.14 -24.66
C CYS A 800 -0.95 0.04 -24.35
N ILE A 801 -1.76 0.82 -25.05
CA ILE A 801 -3.22 0.74 -24.98
C ILE A 801 -3.76 0.02 -26.22
N LEU A 802 -4.41 -1.12 -25.99
CA LEU A 802 -5.13 -1.89 -26.99
C LEU A 802 -6.57 -1.38 -27.06
N ASP A 803 -6.98 -0.89 -28.22
CA ASP A 803 -8.34 -0.44 -28.45
C ASP A 803 -9.27 -1.63 -28.67
N THR A 804 -9.93 -2.09 -27.61
CA THR A 804 -10.89 -3.20 -27.66
C THR A 804 -12.31 -2.75 -28.06
N ARG A 805 -12.56 -1.44 -28.22
CA ARG A 805 -13.88 -0.91 -28.62
C ARG A 805 -14.27 -1.36 -30.03
N VAL A 806 -13.28 -1.61 -30.88
CA VAL A 806 -13.51 -2.19 -32.22
C VAL A 806 -14.21 -3.55 -32.15
N LEU A 807 -13.94 -4.36 -31.11
CA LEU A 807 -14.63 -5.64 -30.90
C LEU A 807 -16.09 -5.44 -30.47
N LYS A 808 -16.35 -4.41 -29.68
CA LYS A 808 -17.71 -4.06 -29.25
C LYS A 808 -18.56 -3.60 -30.43
N GLU A 809 -18.01 -2.73 -31.27
CA GLU A 809 -18.71 -2.18 -32.44
C GLU A 809 -19.10 -3.27 -33.46
N ARG A 810 -18.21 -4.24 -33.70
CA ARG A 810 -18.42 -5.27 -34.73
C ARG A 810 -19.11 -6.54 -34.24
N ALA A 811 -18.91 -6.92 -32.97
CA ALA A 811 -19.31 -8.22 -32.44
C ALA A 811 -20.05 -8.15 -31.09
N GLY A 812 -20.30 -6.95 -30.54
CA GLY A 812 -20.94 -6.79 -29.23
C GLY A 812 -20.07 -7.26 -28.04
N VAL A 813 -18.79 -7.57 -28.27
CA VAL A 813 -17.85 -8.05 -27.25
C VAL A 813 -17.28 -6.87 -26.47
N THR A 814 -17.49 -6.86 -25.16
CA THR A 814 -17.04 -5.77 -24.28
C THR A 814 -15.65 -6.02 -23.72
N VAL A 815 -15.04 -4.98 -23.14
CA VAL A 815 -13.76 -5.11 -22.42
C VAL A 815 -13.85 -6.09 -21.23
N ASP A 816 -15.00 -6.13 -20.55
CA ASP A 816 -15.25 -7.09 -19.47
C ASP A 816 -15.27 -8.53 -19.98
N ASP A 817 -15.90 -8.78 -21.13
CA ASP A 817 -15.92 -10.11 -21.75
C ASP A 817 -14.50 -10.61 -22.05
N ILE A 818 -13.66 -9.74 -22.62
CA ILE A 818 -12.24 -10.05 -22.92
C ILE A 818 -11.48 -10.34 -21.62
N ALA A 819 -11.64 -9.49 -20.62
CA ALA A 819 -10.95 -9.64 -19.34
C ALA A 819 -11.33 -10.93 -18.61
N LYS A 820 -12.61 -11.28 -18.60
CA LYS A 820 -13.08 -12.55 -18.02
C LYS A 820 -12.63 -13.74 -18.86
N ARG A 821 -12.56 -13.61 -20.18
CA ARG A 821 -12.09 -14.69 -21.05
C ARG A 821 -10.59 -14.97 -20.90
N LEU A 822 -9.78 -13.96 -20.61
CA LEU A 822 -8.36 -14.14 -20.29
C LEU A 822 -8.12 -15.03 -19.05
N VAL A 823 -9.06 -15.08 -18.10
CA VAL A 823 -9.01 -16.01 -16.97
C VAL A 823 -9.02 -17.46 -17.44
N ASP A 824 -9.83 -17.80 -18.44
CA ASP A 824 -9.86 -19.14 -19.03
C ASP A 824 -8.54 -19.46 -19.74
N CYS A 825 -7.91 -18.45 -20.35
CA CYS A 825 -6.57 -18.56 -20.91
C CYS A 825 -5.46 -18.69 -19.85
N GLY A 826 -5.78 -18.51 -18.55
CA GLY A 826 -4.82 -18.58 -17.45
C GLY A 826 -4.03 -17.29 -17.23
N PHE A 827 -4.63 -16.14 -17.54
CA PHE A 827 -4.05 -14.81 -17.32
C PHE A 827 -4.96 -13.96 -16.44
N HIS A 828 -4.32 -13.10 -15.63
CA HIS A 828 -5.00 -11.92 -15.12
C HIS A 828 -5.16 -10.90 -16.26
N ALA A 829 -6.30 -10.20 -16.31
CA ALA A 829 -6.51 -9.17 -17.31
C ALA A 829 -5.53 -7.99 -17.15
N PRO A 830 -5.14 -7.31 -18.23
CA PRO A 830 -4.48 -6.01 -18.16
C PRO A 830 -5.33 -4.95 -17.47
N THR A 831 -4.78 -3.74 -17.30
CA THR A 831 -5.51 -2.63 -16.68
C THR A 831 -6.70 -2.26 -17.57
N MET A 832 -7.90 -2.25 -16.98
CA MET A 832 -9.15 -2.12 -17.72
C MET A 832 -9.72 -0.71 -17.65
N SER A 833 -10.19 -0.19 -18.79
CA SER A 833 -10.96 1.06 -18.90
C SER A 833 -10.29 2.30 -18.29
N TRP A 834 -8.97 2.27 -18.14
CA TRP A 834 -8.15 3.39 -17.71
C TRP A 834 -6.81 3.35 -18.45
N PRO A 835 -6.29 4.50 -18.92
CA PRO A 835 -6.87 5.85 -18.83
C PRO A 835 -8.04 6.12 -19.80
N VAL A 836 -8.30 5.23 -20.75
CA VAL A 836 -9.41 5.35 -21.71
C VAL A 836 -10.49 4.30 -21.43
N ALA A 837 -11.74 4.74 -21.36
CA ALA A 837 -12.86 3.84 -21.10
C ALA A 837 -13.04 2.81 -22.23
N GLY A 838 -13.25 1.55 -21.86
CA GLY A 838 -13.49 0.47 -22.81
C GLY A 838 -12.25 -0.05 -23.54
N THR A 839 -11.04 0.22 -23.04
CA THR A 839 -9.76 -0.29 -23.59
C THR A 839 -9.02 -1.16 -22.57
N LEU A 840 -7.93 -1.82 -23.01
CA LEU A 840 -6.99 -2.52 -22.14
C LEU A 840 -5.61 -1.87 -22.22
N MET A 841 -4.98 -1.60 -21.08
CA MET A 841 -3.60 -1.13 -21.01
C MET A 841 -2.67 -2.22 -20.49
N VAL A 842 -1.67 -2.55 -21.31
CA VAL A 842 -0.82 -3.73 -21.19
C VAL A 842 0.63 -3.31 -20.90
N GLU A 843 1.16 -3.75 -19.77
CA GLU A 843 2.55 -3.56 -19.37
C GLU A 843 3.17 -4.94 -19.00
N PRO A 844 4.03 -5.52 -19.86
CA PRO A 844 4.61 -6.84 -19.61
C PRO A 844 5.80 -6.83 -18.65
N THR A 845 6.44 -5.66 -18.47
CA THR A 845 7.74 -5.51 -17.79
C THR A 845 8.91 -6.25 -18.48
N GLU A 846 10.10 -6.12 -17.90
CA GLU A 846 11.31 -6.79 -18.34
C GLU A 846 11.43 -8.24 -17.85
N SER A 847 10.65 -8.63 -16.84
CA SER A 847 10.86 -9.90 -16.12
C SER A 847 10.22 -11.10 -16.78
N GLU A 848 9.31 -10.88 -17.72
CA GLU A 848 8.54 -11.94 -18.35
C GLU A 848 9.30 -12.57 -19.52
N PRO A 849 9.48 -13.89 -19.56
CA PRO A 849 10.18 -14.55 -20.65
C PRO A 849 9.37 -14.44 -21.94
N LYS A 850 10.06 -14.46 -23.10
CA LYS A 850 9.41 -14.31 -24.42
C LYS A 850 8.28 -15.33 -24.62
N ALA A 851 8.44 -16.57 -24.15
CA ALA A 851 7.42 -17.60 -24.23
C ALA A 851 6.11 -17.21 -23.52
N GLU A 852 6.18 -16.48 -22.41
CA GLU A 852 5.01 -16.01 -21.67
C GLU A 852 4.34 -14.84 -22.39
N LEU A 853 5.13 -13.93 -22.99
CA LEU A 853 4.62 -12.88 -23.88
C LEU A 853 3.86 -13.49 -25.07
N ASP A 854 4.46 -14.49 -25.71
CA ASP A 854 3.85 -15.22 -26.84
C ASP A 854 2.56 -15.95 -26.43
N ARG A 855 2.51 -16.50 -25.21
CA ARG A 855 1.31 -17.15 -24.65
C ARG A 855 0.17 -16.16 -24.46
N PHE A 856 0.47 -14.96 -23.94
CA PHE A 856 -0.52 -13.88 -23.83
C PHE A 856 -0.98 -13.36 -25.18
N ILE A 857 -0.06 -13.18 -26.14
CA ILE A 857 -0.39 -12.80 -27.52
C ILE A 857 -1.34 -13.83 -28.16
N ALA A 858 -1.04 -15.12 -28.00
CA ALA A 858 -1.90 -16.20 -28.50
C ALA A 858 -3.29 -16.17 -27.88
N ALA A 859 -3.40 -15.91 -26.57
CA ALA A 859 -4.68 -15.74 -25.89
C ALA A 859 -5.48 -14.57 -26.46
N MET A 860 -4.86 -13.39 -26.59
CA MET A 860 -5.51 -12.18 -27.11
C MET A 860 -5.95 -12.35 -28.58
N LEU A 861 -5.14 -12.97 -29.43
CA LEU A 861 -5.52 -13.27 -30.81
C LEU A 861 -6.62 -14.33 -30.89
N GLY A 862 -6.61 -15.33 -30.01
CA GLY A 862 -7.68 -16.31 -29.87
C GLY A 862 -9.01 -15.65 -29.51
N ILE A 863 -9.00 -14.72 -28.56
CA ILE A 863 -10.18 -13.92 -28.18
C ILE A 863 -10.68 -13.07 -29.36
N ALA A 864 -9.78 -12.46 -30.13
CA ALA A 864 -10.18 -11.71 -31.32
C ALA A 864 -10.87 -12.62 -32.34
N ALA A 865 -10.38 -13.85 -32.54
CA ALA A 865 -10.99 -14.84 -33.43
C ALA A 865 -12.36 -15.34 -32.94
N GLU A 866 -12.55 -15.48 -31.62
CA GLU A 866 -13.87 -15.75 -31.02
C GLU A 866 -14.85 -14.60 -31.31
N ALA A 867 -14.41 -13.34 -31.20
CA ALA A 867 -15.22 -12.18 -31.54
C ALA A 867 -15.56 -12.12 -33.04
N GLU A 868 -14.63 -12.47 -33.94
CA GLU A 868 -14.91 -12.57 -35.38
C GLU A 868 -15.94 -13.66 -35.69
N SER A 869 -15.90 -14.78 -34.96
CA SER A 869 -16.87 -15.86 -35.11
C SER A 869 -18.28 -15.42 -34.70
N ILE A 870 -18.40 -14.57 -33.67
CA ILE A 870 -19.67 -13.93 -33.30
C ILE A 870 -20.13 -12.98 -34.42
N ALA A 871 -19.26 -12.10 -34.93
CA ALA A 871 -19.60 -11.18 -36.01
C ALA A 871 -20.03 -11.90 -37.31
N ALA A 872 -19.43 -13.06 -37.59
CA ALA A 872 -19.78 -13.90 -38.74
C ALA A 872 -21.04 -14.76 -38.52
N GLY A 873 -21.61 -14.76 -37.31
CA GLY A 873 -22.78 -15.57 -36.94
C GLY A 873 -22.50 -17.07 -36.80
N THR A 874 -21.25 -17.48 -36.64
CA THR A 874 -20.87 -18.89 -36.40
C THR A 874 -20.87 -19.26 -34.92
N LEU A 875 -20.72 -18.28 -34.03
CA LEU A 875 -21.03 -18.39 -32.61
C LEU A 875 -22.26 -17.56 -32.28
N ASP A 876 -23.07 -18.03 -31.34
CA ASP A 876 -24.21 -17.28 -30.81
C ASP A 876 -23.74 -15.95 -30.19
N ALA A 877 -24.50 -14.87 -30.36
CA ALA A 877 -24.11 -13.53 -29.91
C ALA A 877 -24.14 -13.36 -28.37
N GLU A 878 -25.04 -14.08 -27.70
CA GLU A 878 -25.30 -13.95 -26.26
C GLU A 878 -24.83 -15.18 -25.47
N ASP A 879 -24.80 -16.38 -26.09
CA ASP A 879 -24.35 -17.62 -25.46
C ASP A 879 -23.08 -18.20 -26.10
N ASN A 880 -21.94 -17.61 -25.76
CA ASN A 880 -20.64 -17.97 -26.28
C ASN A 880 -19.56 -17.94 -25.18
N PRO A 881 -18.35 -18.45 -25.46
CA PRO A 881 -17.29 -18.47 -24.45
C PRO A 881 -16.96 -17.10 -23.85
N LEU A 882 -17.00 -16.02 -24.63
CA LEU A 882 -16.70 -14.65 -24.16
C LEU A 882 -17.75 -14.14 -23.16
N LYS A 883 -19.04 -14.34 -23.43
CA LYS A 883 -20.14 -13.90 -22.56
C LYS A 883 -20.28 -14.75 -21.31
N ARG A 884 -19.94 -16.04 -21.39
CA ARG A 884 -20.03 -17.01 -20.29
C ARG A 884 -18.77 -17.11 -19.44
N ALA A 885 -17.65 -16.54 -19.86
CA ALA A 885 -16.41 -16.56 -19.10
C ALA A 885 -16.53 -15.79 -17.75
N PRO A 886 -15.78 -16.20 -16.71
CA PRO A 886 -14.88 -17.35 -16.68
C PRO A 886 -15.59 -18.68 -16.42
N HIS A 887 -14.96 -19.78 -16.81
CA HIS A 887 -15.43 -21.15 -16.66
C HIS A 887 -14.73 -21.86 -15.50
N THR A 888 -15.52 -22.33 -14.54
CA THR A 888 -15.07 -23.02 -13.33
C THR A 888 -14.92 -24.53 -13.56
N VAL A 889 -14.34 -25.24 -12.59
CA VAL A 889 -14.34 -26.72 -12.58
C VAL A 889 -15.77 -27.26 -12.63
N GLU A 890 -16.70 -26.59 -11.95
CA GLU A 890 -18.11 -26.99 -11.93
C GLU A 890 -18.79 -26.85 -13.29
N ASP A 891 -18.35 -25.93 -14.14
CA ASP A 891 -18.79 -25.87 -15.54
C ASP A 891 -18.24 -27.05 -16.36
N LEU A 892 -17.02 -27.50 -16.07
CA LEU A 892 -16.41 -28.62 -16.78
C LEU A 892 -17.14 -29.94 -16.50
N VAL A 893 -17.46 -30.21 -15.23
CA VAL A 893 -18.02 -31.50 -14.79
C VAL A 893 -19.54 -31.57 -14.83
N GLY A 894 -20.23 -30.41 -14.79
CA GLY A 894 -21.69 -30.33 -14.81
C GLY A 894 -22.33 -30.60 -16.17
N GLU A 895 -23.66 -30.55 -16.20
CA GLU A 895 -24.47 -30.55 -17.43
C GLU A 895 -24.00 -29.45 -18.41
N TRP A 896 -24.03 -29.73 -19.71
CA TRP A 896 -23.49 -28.82 -20.72
C TRP A 896 -24.47 -28.58 -21.86
N ASP A 897 -25.33 -27.59 -21.66
CA ASP A 897 -26.29 -27.08 -22.64
C ASP A 897 -25.81 -25.72 -23.19
N ARG A 898 -24.68 -25.74 -23.91
CA ARG A 898 -24.07 -24.53 -24.52
C ARG A 898 -23.66 -24.83 -25.97
N PRO A 899 -23.75 -23.86 -26.89
CA PRO A 899 -23.49 -24.08 -28.32
C PRO A 899 -22.00 -24.14 -28.69
N TYR A 900 -21.12 -24.40 -27.72
CA TYR A 900 -19.67 -24.52 -27.89
C TYR A 900 -19.14 -25.65 -27.00
N SER A 901 -17.96 -26.19 -27.29
CA SER A 901 -17.45 -27.35 -26.54
C SER A 901 -16.86 -26.97 -25.18
N ARG A 902 -16.83 -27.92 -24.24
CA ARG A 902 -16.07 -27.79 -22.98
C ARG A 902 -14.59 -27.51 -23.21
N GLU A 903 -14.02 -28.07 -24.28
CA GLU A 903 -12.62 -27.81 -24.64
C GLU A 903 -12.40 -26.36 -25.07
N ALA A 904 -13.31 -25.81 -25.90
CA ALA A 904 -13.28 -24.40 -26.25
C ALA A 904 -13.44 -23.52 -25.00
N ALA A 905 -14.30 -23.92 -24.06
CA ALA A 905 -14.50 -23.20 -22.79
C ALA A 905 -13.25 -23.18 -21.92
N CYS A 906 -12.73 -24.35 -21.57
CA CYS A 906 -11.77 -24.53 -20.48
C CYS A 906 -10.31 -24.63 -20.94
N PHE A 907 -10.05 -24.89 -22.23
CA PHE A 907 -8.70 -25.00 -22.78
C PHE A 907 -8.51 -24.12 -24.03
N PRO A 908 -8.84 -22.81 -23.98
CA PRO A 908 -8.65 -21.91 -25.11
C PRO A 908 -7.16 -21.64 -25.40
N ALA A 909 -6.88 -20.91 -26.48
CA ALA A 909 -5.54 -20.46 -26.82
C ALA A 909 -4.85 -19.77 -25.62
N GLY A 910 -3.59 -20.09 -25.38
CA GLY A 910 -2.79 -19.59 -24.25
C GLY A 910 -2.94 -20.37 -22.93
N SER A 911 -3.95 -21.22 -22.80
CA SER A 911 -4.13 -22.05 -21.60
C SER A 911 -3.12 -23.20 -21.52
N PHE A 912 -2.66 -23.50 -20.30
CA PHE A 912 -1.95 -24.75 -20.03
C PHE A 912 -2.94 -25.90 -19.88
N ARG A 913 -2.57 -27.09 -20.36
CA ARG A 913 -3.36 -28.32 -20.18
C ARG A 913 -3.04 -29.06 -18.88
N ALA A 914 -1.74 -29.14 -18.52
CA ALA A 914 -1.32 -29.84 -17.31
C ALA A 914 -1.47 -28.96 -16.05
N ASP A 915 -0.95 -27.74 -16.09
CA ASP A 915 -0.92 -26.81 -14.96
C ASP A 915 -1.99 -25.72 -15.08
N LYS A 916 -3.20 -26.09 -15.51
CA LYS A 916 -4.33 -25.16 -15.68
C LYS A 916 -4.69 -24.52 -14.34
N TYR A 917 -4.70 -23.19 -14.29
CA TYR A 917 -5.37 -22.45 -13.22
C TYR A 917 -6.88 -22.48 -13.42
N TRP A 918 -7.62 -22.78 -12.35
CA TRP A 918 -9.08 -22.83 -12.33
C TRP A 918 -9.64 -21.66 -11.50
N PRO A 919 -10.51 -20.82 -12.08
CA PRO A 919 -11.19 -19.79 -11.32
C PRO A 919 -12.16 -20.47 -10.32
N PRO A 920 -12.13 -20.08 -9.02
CA PRO A 920 -13.01 -20.65 -8.00
C PRO A 920 -14.49 -20.29 -8.16
N VAL A 921 -14.83 -19.23 -8.90
CA VAL A 921 -16.22 -18.75 -9.08
C VAL A 921 -16.44 -18.30 -10.52
N ASN A 922 -17.71 -18.30 -10.96
CA ASN A 922 -18.09 -17.72 -12.25
C ASN A 922 -18.07 -16.19 -12.20
N ARG A 923 -18.47 -15.54 -13.30
CA ARG A 923 -18.53 -14.08 -13.42
C ARG A 923 -19.35 -13.48 -12.28
N ILE A 924 -18.78 -12.49 -11.60
CA ILE A 924 -19.40 -11.87 -10.42
C ILE A 924 -20.43 -10.82 -10.81
N ASP A 925 -21.57 -10.79 -10.10
CA ASP A 925 -22.54 -9.70 -10.20
C ASP A 925 -22.11 -8.50 -9.33
N ASN A 926 -21.59 -7.47 -9.97
CA ASN A 926 -21.20 -6.25 -9.28
C ASN A 926 -22.41 -5.48 -8.72
N VAL A 927 -23.51 -5.40 -9.47
CA VAL A 927 -24.67 -4.57 -9.10
C VAL A 927 -25.39 -5.17 -7.88
N HIS A 928 -25.51 -6.50 -7.82
CA HIS A 928 -26.10 -7.20 -6.68
C HIS A 928 -25.37 -6.85 -5.37
N GLY A 929 -24.03 -6.95 -5.35
CA GLY A 929 -23.24 -6.68 -4.13
C GLY A 929 -23.31 -5.23 -3.65
N ASP A 930 -23.43 -4.25 -4.55
CA ASP A 930 -23.58 -2.84 -4.15
C ASP A 930 -25.00 -2.51 -3.65
N ARG A 931 -26.02 -3.25 -4.11
CA ARG A 931 -27.41 -3.13 -3.63
C ARG A 931 -27.62 -3.85 -2.30
N ASN A 932 -26.92 -4.97 -2.09
CA ASN A 932 -27.00 -5.82 -0.91
C ASN A 932 -25.68 -5.78 -0.14
N LEU A 933 -25.34 -4.61 0.40
CA LEU A 933 -24.04 -4.37 1.01
C LEU A 933 -23.85 -5.21 2.28
N VAL A 934 -23.06 -6.29 2.18
CA VAL A 934 -22.62 -7.14 3.29
C VAL A 934 -21.10 -7.14 3.34
N CYS A 935 -20.53 -6.53 4.38
CA CYS A 935 -19.08 -6.28 4.50
C CYS A 935 -18.41 -7.05 5.66
N THR A 936 -19.10 -8.08 6.17
CA THR A 936 -18.60 -9.03 7.18
C THR A 936 -18.80 -10.46 6.69
N CYS A 937 -18.16 -11.43 7.33
CA CYS A 937 -18.36 -12.85 7.05
C CYS A 937 -19.86 -13.21 7.23
N PRO A 938 -20.52 -13.76 6.20
CA PRO A 938 -21.93 -14.15 6.30
C PRO A 938 -22.11 -15.38 7.23
N PRO A 939 -23.32 -15.74 7.68
CA PRO A 939 -23.55 -16.93 8.52
C PRO A 939 -23.14 -18.26 7.84
N LEU A 940 -22.78 -19.28 8.64
CA LEU A 940 -22.38 -20.62 8.16
C LEU A 940 -23.40 -21.29 7.24
N GLU A 941 -24.70 -21.09 7.48
CA GLU A 941 -25.78 -21.64 6.66
C GLU A 941 -25.63 -21.23 5.18
N SER A 942 -25.10 -20.02 4.92
CA SER A 942 -24.77 -19.61 3.56
C SER A 942 -23.61 -20.39 2.92
N TYR A 943 -22.73 -21.02 3.72
CA TYR A 943 -21.59 -21.80 3.23
C TYR A 943 -21.95 -23.25 2.91
N ALA A 944 -23.00 -23.79 3.52
CA ALA A 944 -23.45 -25.17 3.31
C ALA A 944 -24.02 -25.37 1.89
N ASP A 945 -24.79 -24.40 1.38
CA ASP A 945 -25.38 -24.45 0.03
C ASP A 945 -24.35 -24.32 -1.12
N ALA A 946 -23.09 -23.97 -0.81
CA ALA A 946 -22.01 -23.80 -1.79
C ALA A 946 -20.96 -24.95 -1.75
N ALA A 947 -21.11 -25.90 -0.83
CA ALA A 947 -20.22 -27.04 -0.66
C ALA A 947 -20.88 -28.39 -1.02
N GLU A 948 -22.18 -28.38 -1.32
CA GLU A 948 -22.91 -29.41 -2.08
C GLU A 948 -23.05 -28.97 -3.54
#